data_AF-A0A3D2N6K1-F1
#
_entry.id   AF-A0A3D2N6K1-F1
#
_cell.length_a   1.000
_cell.length_b   1.000
_cell.length_c   1.000
_cell.angle_alpha   90.00
_cell.angle_beta   90.00
_cell.angle_gamma   90.00
#
_symmetry.space_group_name_H-M   'P 1'
#
loop_
_entity.id
_entity.type
_entity.pdbx_description
1 polymer ?
#
loop_
_entity_poly.entity_id
_entity_poly.type
_entity_poly.pdbx_seq_one_letter_code
_entity_poly.pdbx_strand_id
1 'polypeptide(L)'
;MRRKIKSNRQGAVLMTVTVVAVMMVVIVAAAISLVAHTNTKTNEEYRKKQAYFAASSCLEAFVVKETNMMVDATHTSAFIEAKVAELQRIAADAQTIHVKIGELSGDGSTVDDAKLIGVNHPRWNDIDVTLKVEEAGSSSSLKATAVGRYLGQTEKVVAYMSIKPQSMGTTRPGALEIIGTNGGGNDSYNNISVYGNTSAPLKQSDTVNTLYKVTKNNSSFYGDTSIYGTLAFSDGTPVLKSNPYYVPGVNNDQTKGCTMYVSRSFAMLKNTGKVTSQYEKDRSFSAEPRGLNAYNYIQVDEAMIMTGDNAVIGAENYEIDIYTSLFDLGIHPKDITLNNGTNLVDAMTAACEPGAVNDYKDTMDMGGHGNDSKIWGNIYVRSKNEFFDGSLYLGCLNGVIHGDVYVEGDIYITDNNYTIDGNVYVQPKTGRALSDRVHGGTVNVTAGHEFKELDWTSMSGRSVVPNNFKPIPYYYYPEHMLCLKGAGGMTVSTIADTYKSFYGKGGDMTELKDRTDVPWFWTDDNGHPTDGTYDPVTGRANIDTVNFEPGFYDSNIDVNFTAVAKQSFVLGSYVNNATILVDLDNAVENADGRHDIVIILKNQASVSNNLTIIVKNDNHDVEGDDARFCYLVSDSGVGTVYNEYYDSGKTQESTYAPEFNGKNGKAAPFFNSNNRFNLQEYSTYREVYLGHGLDPTDRDYSSDPNVYDMPHGSIIMLLTEDATFIAPQDTYMQCCIYGPRANFKWENDGKQLMIYPTYADDGNKVMTNIIGSCIVKNFMTSNNNNTVVYNPVSSKSMVTVAHGFGDSVIDKTFTLDKYNNF
;
A
#
# COMPACT_ATOMS: atom_id res chain seq x y z
N MET A 1 39.97 22.92 103.03
CA MET A 1 40.16 21.70 102.20
C MET A 1 39.60 21.95 100.81
N ARG A 2 40.44 21.99 99.76
CA ARG A 2 40.01 22.01 98.34
C ARG A 2 40.40 20.66 97.73
N ARG A 3 39.44 19.78 97.43
CA ARG A 3 39.65 18.57 96.62
C ARG A 3 39.38 18.91 95.15
N LYS A 4 40.41 18.75 94.31
CA LYS A 4 40.32 18.85 92.85
C LYS A 4 39.44 17.71 92.32
N ILE A 5 38.38 18.05 91.60
CA ILE A 5 37.57 17.10 90.82
C ILE A 5 38.40 16.69 89.59
N LYS A 6 38.79 15.42 89.51
CA LYS A 6 39.34 14.84 88.28
C LYS A 6 38.20 14.70 87.25
N SER A 7 38.30 15.45 86.17
CA SER A 7 37.44 15.32 84.98
C SER A 7 37.56 13.90 84.40
N ASN A 8 36.41 13.23 84.26
CA ASN A 8 36.28 11.85 83.83
C ASN A 8 36.45 11.70 82.30
N ARG A 9 37.65 12.01 81.78
CA ARG A 9 37.96 11.98 80.34
C ARG A 9 37.93 10.57 79.73
N GLN A 10 38.17 9.52 80.53
CA GLN A 10 38.21 8.14 80.04
C GLN A 10 36.80 7.55 79.78
N GLY A 11 35.80 7.90 80.61
CA GLY A 11 34.41 7.46 80.41
C GLY A 11 33.74 8.09 79.19
N ALA A 12 34.02 9.37 78.91
CA ALA A 12 33.49 10.05 77.72
C ALA A 12 34.09 9.50 76.42
N VAL A 13 35.37 9.15 76.40
CA VAL A 13 36.03 8.54 75.24
C VAL A 13 35.48 7.13 74.98
N LEU A 14 35.30 6.31 76.02
CA LEU A 14 34.73 4.97 75.88
C LEU A 14 33.29 5.00 75.35
N MET A 15 32.47 5.94 75.84
CA MET A 15 31.09 6.15 75.37
C MET A 15 31.05 6.63 73.92
N THR A 16 31.93 7.56 73.54
CA THR A 16 31.99 8.07 72.17
C THR A 16 32.43 6.95 71.20
N VAL A 17 33.42 6.13 71.58
CA VAL A 17 33.88 4.99 70.79
C VAL A 17 32.78 3.92 70.65
N THR A 18 32.01 3.65 71.71
CA THR A 18 30.89 2.71 71.63
C THR A 18 29.75 3.23 70.77
N VAL A 19 29.40 4.52 70.88
CA VAL A 19 28.37 5.13 70.01
C VAL A 19 28.81 5.12 68.55
N VAL A 20 30.06 5.47 68.25
CA VAL A 20 30.60 5.43 66.88
C VAL A 20 30.66 3.99 66.34
N ALA A 21 31.07 3.01 67.15
CA ALA A 21 31.08 1.61 66.77
C ALA A 21 29.66 1.08 66.49
N VAL A 22 28.68 1.43 67.33
CA VAL A 22 27.27 1.06 67.11
C VAL A 22 26.70 1.73 65.86
N MET A 23 26.98 3.02 65.63
CA MET A 23 26.56 3.71 64.40
C MET A 23 27.19 3.07 63.16
N MET A 24 28.48 2.72 63.20
CA MET A 24 29.15 2.01 62.10
C MET A 24 28.51 0.65 61.83
N VAL A 25 28.17 -0.13 62.86
CA VAL A 25 27.49 -1.43 62.69
C VAL A 25 26.09 -1.26 62.08
N VAL A 26 25.33 -0.25 62.51
CA VAL A 26 24.00 0.05 61.95
C VAL A 26 24.09 0.49 60.48
N ILE A 27 25.07 1.34 60.14
CA ILE A 27 25.28 1.79 58.75
C ILE A 27 25.71 0.62 57.86
N VAL A 28 26.62 -0.24 58.33
CA VAL A 28 27.05 -1.44 57.58
C VAL A 28 25.88 -2.41 57.39
N ALA A 29 25.05 -2.64 58.42
CA ALA A 29 23.85 -3.47 58.31
C ALA A 29 22.84 -2.88 57.30
N ALA A 30 22.62 -1.57 57.31
CA ALA A 30 21.76 -0.89 56.36
C ALA A 30 22.30 -0.96 54.92
N ALA A 31 23.62 -0.80 54.74
CA ALA A 31 24.27 -0.92 53.43
C ALA A 31 24.18 -2.34 52.87
N ILE A 32 24.42 -3.37 53.70
CA ILE A 32 24.23 -4.77 53.33
C ILE A 32 22.77 -5.04 52.95
N SER A 33 21.81 -4.50 53.71
CA SER A 33 20.38 -4.63 53.40
C SER A 33 20.00 -3.93 52.09
N LEU A 34 20.56 -2.76 51.79
CA LEU A 34 20.30 -2.02 50.55
C LEU A 34 20.89 -2.74 49.34
N VAL A 35 22.12 -3.25 49.45
CA VAL A 35 22.77 -4.05 48.41
C VAL A 35 22.01 -5.35 48.19
N ALA A 36 21.59 -6.02 49.25
CA ALA A 36 20.75 -7.21 49.15
C ALA A 36 19.41 -6.90 48.45
N HIS A 37 18.73 -5.82 48.83
CA HIS A 37 17.47 -5.40 48.20
C HIS A 37 17.64 -5.05 46.72
N THR A 38 18.71 -4.32 46.38
CA THR A 38 19.03 -3.94 45.00
C THR A 38 19.35 -5.18 44.16
N ASN A 39 20.14 -6.12 44.68
CA ASN A 39 20.45 -7.37 44.00
C ASN A 39 19.19 -8.23 43.80
N THR A 40 18.30 -8.30 44.79
CA THR A 40 17.02 -9.02 44.66
C THR A 40 16.15 -8.39 43.56
N LYS A 41 15.98 -7.06 43.56
CA LYS A 41 15.18 -6.34 42.56
C LYS A 41 15.76 -6.48 41.14
N THR A 42 17.08 -6.33 40.99
CA THR A 42 17.75 -6.51 39.69
C THR A 42 17.61 -7.95 39.18
N ASN A 43 17.72 -8.94 40.06
CA ASN A 43 17.53 -10.34 39.70
C ASN A 43 16.07 -10.66 39.33
N GLU A 44 15.09 -10.06 40.02
CA GLU A 44 13.67 -10.21 39.68
C GLU A 44 13.36 -9.61 38.30
N GLU A 45 13.83 -8.40 38.01
CA GLU A 45 13.62 -7.76 36.70
C GLU A 45 14.32 -8.50 35.56
N TYR A 46 15.53 -9.03 35.80
CA TYR A 46 16.19 -9.91 34.84
C TYR A 46 15.34 -11.16 34.55
N ARG A 47 14.79 -11.80 35.58
CA ARG A 47 13.96 -13.01 35.43
C ARG A 47 12.65 -12.72 34.69
N LYS A 48 12.00 -11.59 34.95
CA LYS A 48 10.83 -11.14 34.20
C LYS A 48 11.14 -10.95 32.72
N LYS A 49 12.25 -10.28 32.37
CA LYS A 49 12.67 -10.12 30.97
C LYS A 49 12.85 -11.47 30.27
N GLN A 50 13.49 -12.44 30.92
CA GLN A 50 13.65 -13.80 30.37
C GLN A 50 12.31 -14.52 30.19
N ALA A 51 11.41 -14.42 31.16
CA ALA A 51 10.05 -14.98 31.06
C ALA A 51 9.26 -14.35 29.90
N TYR A 52 9.39 -13.03 29.71
CA TYR A 52 8.77 -12.30 28.61
C TYR A 52 9.32 -12.74 27.25
N PHE A 53 10.65 -12.81 27.09
CA PHE A 53 11.26 -13.22 25.80
C PHE A 53 10.81 -14.63 25.39
N ALA A 54 10.81 -15.59 26.33
CA ALA A 54 10.36 -16.94 26.02
C ALA A 54 8.87 -17.01 25.67
N ALA A 55 8.02 -16.25 26.36
CA ALA A 55 6.60 -16.16 26.02
C ALA A 55 6.38 -15.51 24.65
N SER A 56 7.12 -14.43 24.34
CA SER A 56 7.02 -13.69 23.09
C SER A 56 7.47 -14.55 21.91
N SER A 57 8.66 -15.15 21.97
CA SER A 57 9.18 -16.00 20.88
C SER A 57 8.33 -17.24 20.65
N CYS A 58 7.79 -17.85 21.72
CA CYS A 58 6.86 -18.97 21.58
C CYS A 58 5.55 -18.56 20.89
N LEU A 59 5.03 -17.39 21.24
CA LEU A 59 3.79 -16.89 20.67
C LEU A 59 3.99 -16.51 19.21
N GLU A 60 5.10 -15.86 18.89
CA GLU A 60 5.51 -15.48 17.53
C GLU A 60 5.72 -16.70 16.64
N ALA A 61 6.43 -17.74 17.11
CA ALA A 61 6.60 -18.97 16.35
C ALA A 61 5.27 -19.72 16.09
N PHE A 62 4.36 -19.72 17.07
CA PHE A 62 3.01 -20.27 16.89
C PHE A 62 2.24 -19.48 15.83
N VAL A 63 2.27 -18.16 15.94
CA VAL A 63 1.67 -17.23 15.00
C VAL A 63 2.19 -17.48 13.59
N VAL A 64 3.51 -17.43 13.38
CA VAL A 64 4.16 -17.63 12.09
C VAL A 64 3.77 -18.97 11.50
N LYS A 65 3.87 -20.06 12.27
CA LYS A 65 3.48 -21.39 11.83
C LYS A 65 2.02 -21.48 11.36
N GLU A 66 1.10 -20.85 12.10
CA GLU A 66 -0.33 -20.95 11.80
C GLU A 66 -0.82 -19.90 10.79
N THR A 67 -0.06 -18.82 10.52
CA THR A 67 -0.45 -17.76 9.58
C THR A 67 0.41 -17.65 8.32
N ASN A 68 1.58 -18.29 8.25
CA ASN A 68 2.31 -18.47 6.99
C ASN A 68 1.59 -19.38 5.98
N MET A 69 0.38 -19.82 6.28
CA MET A 69 -0.51 -20.48 5.33
C MET A 69 -0.86 -19.62 4.10
N MET A 70 -0.61 -18.31 4.15
CA MET A 70 -0.75 -17.43 2.98
C MET A 70 0.45 -17.46 2.02
N VAL A 71 1.58 -18.06 2.42
CA VAL A 71 2.84 -18.02 1.68
C VAL A 71 3.10 -19.32 0.91
N ASP A 72 2.41 -20.42 1.27
CA ASP A 72 2.68 -21.74 0.69
C ASP A 72 1.58 -22.18 -0.29
N ALA A 73 1.83 -21.98 -1.59
CA ALA A 73 0.97 -22.43 -2.67
C ALA A 73 0.88 -23.97 -2.81
N THR A 74 1.60 -24.77 -2.00
CA THR A 74 1.50 -26.23 -2.01
C THR A 74 0.27 -26.76 -1.26
N HIS A 75 -0.40 -25.92 -0.48
CA HIS A 75 -1.51 -26.30 0.37
C HIS A 75 -2.85 -26.28 -0.39
N THR A 76 -3.50 -27.45 -0.50
CA THR A 76 -4.84 -27.57 -1.11
C THR A 76 -5.90 -26.80 -0.30
N SER A 77 -6.99 -26.37 -0.93
CA SER A 77 -8.12 -25.72 -0.22
C SER A 77 -8.66 -26.59 0.92
N ALA A 78 -8.67 -27.92 0.75
CA ALA A 78 -9.07 -28.86 1.79
C ALA A 78 -8.11 -28.84 3.00
N PHE A 79 -6.80 -28.64 2.77
CA PHE A 79 -5.84 -28.44 3.85
C PHE A 79 -6.09 -27.11 4.58
N ILE A 80 -6.31 -26.03 3.84
CA ILE A 80 -6.55 -24.70 4.40
C ILE A 80 -7.86 -24.68 5.20
N GLU A 81 -8.96 -25.22 4.64
CA GLU A 81 -10.24 -25.34 5.33
C GLU A 81 -10.15 -26.26 6.55
N ALA A 82 -9.42 -27.38 6.46
CA ALA A 82 -9.18 -28.27 7.59
C ALA A 82 -8.37 -27.58 8.69
N LYS A 83 -7.39 -26.74 8.34
CA LYS A 83 -6.57 -25.97 9.27
C LYS A 83 -7.33 -24.82 9.91
N VAL A 84 -8.13 -24.09 9.14
CA VAL A 84 -9.05 -23.07 9.66
C VAL A 84 -10.05 -23.71 10.63
N ALA A 85 -10.63 -24.85 10.26
CA ALA A 85 -11.52 -25.61 11.13
C ALA A 85 -10.80 -26.16 12.38
N GLU A 86 -9.53 -26.59 12.23
CA GLU A 86 -8.68 -27.02 13.34
C GLU A 86 -8.44 -25.87 14.33
N LEU A 87 -8.07 -24.68 13.85
CA LEU A 87 -7.84 -23.50 14.67
C LEU A 87 -9.13 -23.04 15.36
N GLN A 88 -10.26 -23.05 14.66
CA GLN A 88 -11.58 -22.77 15.25
C GLN A 88 -11.93 -23.78 16.34
N ARG A 89 -11.65 -25.08 16.11
CA ARG A 89 -11.88 -26.13 17.10
C ARG A 89 -10.97 -25.95 18.32
N ILE A 90 -9.68 -25.70 18.12
CA ILE A 90 -8.72 -25.45 19.21
C ILE A 90 -9.18 -24.25 20.04
N ALA A 91 -9.64 -23.18 19.38
CA ALA A 91 -10.15 -21.98 20.03
C ALA A 91 -11.45 -22.25 20.82
N ALA A 92 -12.35 -23.07 20.27
CA ALA A 92 -13.58 -23.50 20.95
C ALA A 92 -13.30 -24.41 22.16
N ASP A 93 -12.27 -25.27 22.05
CA ASP A 93 -11.84 -26.18 23.13
C ASP A 93 -11.13 -25.41 24.27
N ALA A 94 -10.57 -24.22 23.99
CA ALA A 94 -9.90 -23.30 24.92
C ALA A 94 -8.81 -23.95 25.81
N GLN A 95 -8.16 -25.00 25.30
CA GLN A 95 -7.17 -25.78 26.05
C GLN A 95 -5.85 -25.03 26.20
N THR A 96 -5.21 -25.21 27.37
CA THR A 96 -3.86 -24.71 27.64
C THR A 96 -2.85 -25.83 27.43
N ILE A 97 -1.85 -25.59 26.59
CA ILE A 97 -0.84 -26.56 26.18
C ILE A 97 0.53 -26.11 26.69
N HIS A 98 1.32 -27.04 27.23
CA HIS A 98 2.73 -26.78 27.56
C HIS A 98 3.58 -26.90 26.30
N VAL A 99 4.40 -25.90 26.03
CA VAL A 99 5.24 -25.85 24.83
C VAL A 99 6.60 -26.47 25.14
N LYS A 100 6.97 -27.47 24.34
CA LYS A 100 8.30 -28.09 24.38
C LYS A 100 9.29 -27.18 23.65
N ILE A 101 10.35 -26.74 24.34
CA ILE A 101 11.37 -25.84 23.79
C ILE A 101 12.63 -26.66 23.43
N GLY A 102 12.97 -26.72 22.15
CA GLY A 102 14.13 -27.45 21.60
C GLY A 102 15.04 -26.56 20.74
N GLU A 103 16.20 -27.08 20.36
CA GLU A 103 17.07 -26.42 19.36
C GLU A 103 16.40 -26.42 17.98
N LEU A 104 16.51 -25.32 17.22
CA LEU A 104 15.96 -25.21 15.85
C LEU A 104 16.59 -26.26 14.93
N SER A 105 15.82 -27.26 14.50
CA SER A 105 16.11 -28.01 13.27
C SER A 105 15.38 -27.30 12.13
N GLY A 106 16.14 -26.71 11.21
CA GLY A 106 15.62 -25.89 10.09
C GLY A 106 14.79 -26.64 9.03
N ASP A 107 14.15 -27.77 9.38
CA ASP A 107 13.33 -28.58 8.47
C ASP A 107 11.87 -28.78 8.96
N GLY A 108 11.49 -28.20 10.10
CA GLY A 108 10.11 -28.28 10.61
C GLY A 108 9.65 -29.68 11.05
N SER A 109 10.56 -30.65 11.20
CA SER A 109 10.22 -31.99 11.67
C SER A 109 10.09 -32.08 13.20
N THR A 110 9.44 -33.15 13.70
CA THR A 110 9.15 -33.40 15.12
C THR A 110 10.38 -33.23 16.02
N VAL A 111 10.25 -32.39 17.05
CA VAL A 111 11.28 -32.17 18.09
C VAL A 111 11.65 -33.51 18.74
N ASP A 112 12.92 -33.91 18.61
CA ASP A 112 13.48 -35.04 19.34
C ASP A 112 13.53 -34.68 20.84
N ASP A 113 12.89 -35.48 21.70
CA ASP A 113 12.85 -35.27 23.15
C ASP A 113 14.26 -35.25 23.77
N ALA A 114 15.27 -35.84 23.10
CA ALA A 114 16.67 -35.80 23.51
C ALA A 114 17.38 -34.47 23.19
N LYS A 115 16.79 -33.60 22.35
CA LYS A 115 17.31 -32.28 21.95
C LYS A 115 16.56 -31.10 22.55
N LEU A 116 15.70 -31.34 23.53
CA LEU A 116 15.06 -30.28 24.28
C LEU A 116 16.11 -29.47 25.05
N ILE A 117 15.94 -28.15 25.08
CA ILE A 117 16.90 -27.24 25.72
C ILE A 117 17.07 -27.60 27.20
N GLY A 118 16.02 -28.08 27.87
CA GLY A 118 16.06 -28.56 29.26
C GLY A 118 16.83 -29.88 29.49
N VAL A 119 17.26 -30.55 28.41
CA VAL A 119 18.07 -31.77 28.46
C VAL A 119 19.56 -31.44 28.21
N ASN A 120 19.85 -30.56 27.23
CA ASN A 120 21.22 -30.23 26.82
C ASN A 120 21.81 -28.98 27.51
N HIS A 121 20.96 -28.08 27.98
CA HIS A 121 21.37 -26.84 28.64
C HIS A 121 20.71 -26.70 30.02
N PRO A 122 21.28 -27.30 31.09
CA PRO A 122 20.71 -27.33 32.44
C PRO A 122 20.33 -25.98 33.04
N ARG A 123 20.93 -24.89 32.52
CA ARG A 123 20.68 -23.50 32.93
C ARG A 123 19.30 -22.96 32.49
N TRP A 124 18.61 -23.69 31.62
CA TRP A 124 17.33 -23.34 31.03
C TRP A 124 16.20 -24.27 31.47
N ASN A 125 16.45 -25.20 32.41
CA ASN A 125 15.44 -26.14 32.93
C ASN A 125 14.28 -25.44 33.65
N ASP A 126 14.50 -24.20 34.09
CA ASP A 126 13.53 -23.42 34.85
C ASP A 126 12.62 -22.56 33.97
N ILE A 127 12.73 -22.68 32.64
CA ILE A 127 11.85 -22.00 31.69
C ILE A 127 10.67 -22.89 31.33
N ASP A 128 9.46 -22.38 31.56
CA ASP A 128 8.20 -23.05 31.26
C ASP A 128 7.31 -22.09 30.50
N VAL A 129 6.75 -22.53 29.38
CA VAL A 129 5.86 -21.71 28.55
C VAL A 129 4.58 -22.48 28.29
N THR A 130 3.46 -21.83 28.53
CA THR A 130 2.13 -22.34 28.19
C THR A 130 1.49 -21.49 27.12
N LEU A 131 0.79 -22.11 26.19
CA LEU A 131 0.07 -21.47 25.10
C LEU A 131 -1.42 -21.84 25.19
N LYS A 132 -2.29 -20.85 24.95
CA LYS A 132 -3.74 -21.03 24.86
C LYS A 132 -4.27 -20.23 23.69
N VAL A 133 -5.19 -20.80 22.91
CA VAL A 133 -5.92 -20.10 21.84
C VAL A 133 -7.40 -20.08 22.19
N GLU A 134 -8.07 -18.96 21.96
CA GLU A 134 -9.50 -18.78 22.22
C GLU A 134 -10.12 -17.79 21.24
N GLU A 135 -11.44 -17.83 21.06
CA GLU A 135 -12.15 -16.87 20.20
C GLU A 135 -12.10 -15.44 20.80
N ALA A 136 -12.00 -14.45 19.91
CA ALA A 136 -11.85 -13.04 20.26
C ALA A 136 -13.02 -12.22 19.73
N GLY A 137 -14.19 -12.34 20.36
CA GLY A 137 -15.38 -11.56 20.00
C GLY A 137 -16.17 -12.10 18.79
N SER A 138 -15.52 -12.80 17.84
CA SER A 138 -16.19 -13.54 16.77
C SER A 138 -15.49 -14.87 16.46
N SER A 139 -16.18 -15.80 15.79
CA SER A 139 -15.65 -17.09 15.35
C SER A 139 -14.59 -17.00 14.25
N SER A 140 -14.29 -15.80 13.77
CA SER A 140 -13.28 -15.52 12.74
C SER A 140 -12.10 -14.72 13.27
N SER A 141 -12.07 -14.49 14.59
CA SER A 141 -11.06 -13.70 15.31
C SER A 141 -10.53 -14.57 16.43
N LEU A 142 -9.21 -14.78 16.48
CA LEU A 142 -8.57 -15.62 17.48
C LEU A 142 -7.68 -14.78 18.40
N LYS A 143 -7.57 -15.20 19.66
CA LYS A 143 -6.66 -14.67 20.66
C LYS A 143 -5.76 -15.80 21.15
N ALA A 144 -4.48 -15.74 20.82
CA ALA A 144 -3.45 -16.61 21.36
C ALA A 144 -2.77 -15.93 22.54
N THR A 145 -2.62 -16.65 23.66
CA THR A 145 -1.99 -16.16 24.88
C THR A 145 -0.84 -17.09 25.24
N ALA A 146 0.36 -16.55 25.34
CA ALA A 146 1.52 -17.25 25.90
C ALA A 146 1.83 -16.73 27.31
N VAL A 147 2.08 -17.65 28.23
CA VAL A 147 2.52 -17.34 29.59
C VAL A 147 3.86 -18.02 29.81
N GLY A 148 4.91 -17.21 29.92
CA GLY A 148 6.26 -17.66 30.21
C GLY A 148 6.57 -17.53 31.69
N ARG A 149 7.25 -18.53 32.23
CA ARG A 149 7.71 -18.58 33.61
C ARG A 149 9.20 -18.87 33.64
N TYR A 150 9.93 -18.07 34.41
CA TYR A 150 11.37 -18.27 34.62
C TYR A 150 11.75 -17.97 36.07
N LEU A 151 12.30 -18.97 36.79
CA LEU A 151 12.79 -18.84 38.17
C LEU A 151 11.81 -18.11 39.13
N GLY A 152 10.52 -18.45 39.02
CA GLY A 152 9.46 -17.93 39.89
C GLY A 152 8.79 -16.64 39.42
N GLN A 153 9.27 -15.98 38.36
CA GLN A 153 8.61 -14.84 37.71
C GLN A 153 7.77 -15.30 36.52
N THR A 154 6.65 -14.62 36.25
CA THR A 154 5.70 -14.98 35.20
C THR A 154 5.31 -13.74 34.40
N GLU A 155 5.38 -13.84 33.08
CA GLU A 155 5.00 -12.79 32.14
C GLU A 155 4.00 -13.33 31.11
N LYS A 156 3.09 -12.47 30.67
CA LYS A 156 2.00 -12.82 29.76
C LYS A 156 2.07 -11.97 28.50
N VAL A 157 1.99 -12.63 27.35
CA VAL A 157 1.95 -12.00 26.03
C VAL A 157 0.71 -12.48 25.30
N VAL A 158 0.07 -11.60 24.55
CA VAL A 158 -1.16 -11.89 23.81
C VAL A 158 -1.00 -11.45 22.36
N ALA A 159 -1.47 -12.31 21.45
CA ALA A 159 -1.56 -12.07 20.03
C ALA A 159 -3.01 -12.23 19.59
N TYR A 160 -3.46 -11.33 18.73
CA TYR A 160 -4.76 -11.42 18.07
C TYR A 160 -4.53 -11.80 16.60
N MET A 161 -5.47 -12.53 16.01
CA MET A 161 -5.38 -13.06 14.64
C MET A 161 -6.75 -13.09 13.96
N SER A 162 -6.78 -13.02 12.63
CA SER A 162 -8.00 -13.24 11.84
C SER A 162 -7.84 -14.44 10.91
N ILE A 163 -8.89 -15.24 10.80
CA ILE A 163 -8.98 -16.38 9.87
C ILE A 163 -9.98 -16.09 8.72
N LYS A 164 -10.32 -14.82 8.49
CA LYS A 164 -11.18 -14.42 7.36
C LYS A 164 -10.39 -14.52 6.04
N PRO A 165 -10.90 -15.24 5.03
CA PRO A 165 -10.36 -15.15 3.68
C PRO A 165 -10.46 -13.70 3.18
N GLN A 166 -9.36 -13.18 2.62
CA GLN A 166 -9.36 -11.86 2.00
C GLN A 166 -10.07 -11.95 0.65
N SER A 167 -11.25 -11.34 0.52
CA SER A 167 -12.03 -11.29 -0.71
C SER A 167 -11.67 -10.09 -1.57
N MET A 168 -11.54 -10.25 -2.90
CA MET A 168 -11.31 -9.14 -3.82
C MET A 168 -12.56 -8.27 -3.94
N GLY A 169 -12.46 -6.98 -3.63
CA GLY A 169 -13.65 -6.13 -3.66
C GLY A 169 -13.62 -5.00 -2.65
N THR A 170 -12.78 -5.11 -1.64
CA THR A 170 -12.48 -4.02 -0.72
C THR A 170 -11.09 -3.51 -1.10
N THR A 171 -11.05 -2.35 -1.78
CA THR A 171 -9.83 -1.71 -2.31
C THR A 171 -8.67 -1.76 -1.32
N ARG A 172 -7.58 -2.43 -1.66
CA ARG A 172 -6.27 -2.25 -1.03
C ARG A 172 -5.54 -1.07 -1.72
N PRO A 173 -4.49 -0.47 -1.13
CA PRO A 173 -3.72 0.58 -1.79
C PRO A 173 -3.30 0.12 -3.19
N GLY A 174 -3.66 0.91 -4.20
CA GLY A 174 -3.27 0.62 -5.57
C GLY A 174 -1.76 0.79 -5.79
N ALA A 175 -1.23 0.14 -6.83
CA ALA A 175 0.10 0.46 -7.35
C ALA A 175 0.19 1.94 -7.73
N LEU A 176 -0.90 2.46 -8.32
CA LEU A 176 -1.09 3.88 -8.57
C LEU A 176 -2.46 4.31 -8.06
N GLU A 177 -2.47 5.35 -7.22
CA GLU A 177 -3.70 5.97 -6.74
C GLU A 177 -3.64 7.50 -6.83
N ILE A 178 -4.67 8.09 -7.42
CA ILE A 178 -4.71 9.53 -7.70
C ILE A 178 -5.96 10.17 -7.09
N ILE A 179 -5.76 11.25 -6.34
CA ILE A 179 -6.84 11.94 -5.64
C ILE A 179 -7.15 13.26 -6.34
N GLY A 180 -8.12 13.22 -7.26
CA GLY A 180 -8.78 14.43 -7.76
C GLY A 180 -8.13 15.17 -8.91
N THR A 181 -8.76 16.31 -9.23
CA THR A 181 -8.91 16.89 -10.57
C THR A 181 -7.59 17.33 -11.21
N ASN A 182 -6.95 16.41 -11.93
CA ASN A 182 -6.68 16.52 -13.37
C ASN A 182 -5.78 15.40 -13.91
N GLY A 183 -5.50 14.30 -13.18
CA GLY A 183 -4.66 13.23 -13.75
C GLY A 183 -3.32 13.73 -14.31
N GLY A 184 -2.78 14.81 -13.71
CA GLY A 184 -1.61 15.55 -14.20
C GLY A 184 -1.97 16.83 -14.97
N GLY A 185 -1.28 17.94 -14.67
CA GLY A 185 -1.46 19.19 -15.41
C GLY A 185 -1.26 19.05 -16.92
N ASN A 186 -1.96 19.86 -17.72
CA ASN A 186 -2.01 19.86 -19.20
C ASN A 186 -2.04 18.46 -19.85
N ASP A 187 -2.93 17.64 -19.32
CA ASP A 187 -3.78 16.71 -20.07
C ASP A 187 -3.16 15.37 -20.48
N SER A 188 -3.02 14.44 -19.51
CA SER A 188 -3.45 13.01 -19.58
C SER A 188 -2.45 11.96 -19.05
N TYR A 189 -2.97 10.76 -18.75
CA TYR A 189 -2.19 9.54 -18.62
C TYR A 189 -1.51 9.20 -19.95
N ASN A 190 -0.22 9.49 -20.04
CA ASN A 190 0.56 9.31 -21.25
C ASN A 190 1.68 8.31 -20.99
N ASN A 191 1.74 7.26 -21.84
CA ASN A 191 2.81 6.27 -21.91
C ASN A 191 3.11 5.63 -20.54
N ILE A 192 2.08 5.37 -19.73
CA ILE A 192 2.25 4.78 -18.39
C ILE A 192 1.87 3.30 -18.41
N SER A 193 2.74 2.45 -17.90
CA SER A 193 2.42 1.06 -17.58
C SER A 193 2.29 0.91 -16.06
N VAL A 194 1.17 0.34 -15.60
CA VAL A 194 0.94 0.07 -14.18
C VAL A 194 0.72 -1.42 -14.01
N TYR A 195 1.60 -2.08 -13.29
CA TYR A 195 1.45 -3.47 -12.91
C TYR A 195 0.96 -3.55 -11.47
N GLY A 196 -0.35 -3.76 -11.30
CA GLY A 196 -1.09 -3.68 -10.05
C GLY A 196 -2.33 -2.79 -10.17
N ASN A 197 -3.07 -2.66 -9.07
CA ASN A 197 -4.35 -1.96 -9.08
C ASN A 197 -4.13 -0.46 -9.35
N THR A 198 -4.99 0.12 -10.19
CA THR A 198 -5.05 1.57 -10.44
C THR A 198 -6.34 2.13 -9.86
N SER A 199 -6.26 3.22 -9.10
CA SER A 199 -7.44 3.82 -8.45
C SER A 199 -7.45 5.33 -8.55
N ALA A 200 -8.65 5.93 -8.60
CA ALA A 200 -8.84 7.36 -8.45
C ALA A 200 -10.02 7.68 -7.51
N PRO A 201 -9.89 7.47 -6.18
CA PRO A 201 -11.01 7.36 -5.26
C PRO A 201 -11.34 8.66 -4.52
N LEU A 202 -11.14 9.82 -5.15
CA LEU A 202 -11.49 11.06 -4.50
C LEU A 202 -12.98 11.07 -4.16
N LYS A 203 -13.32 11.13 -2.87
CA LYS A 203 -14.71 11.14 -2.38
C LYS A 203 -15.55 12.27 -2.96
N GLN A 204 -14.95 13.44 -3.22
CA GLN A 204 -15.65 14.54 -3.89
C GLN A 204 -16.10 14.14 -5.30
N SER A 205 -15.42 13.19 -5.95
CA SER A 205 -15.82 12.65 -7.25
C SER A 205 -17.08 11.78 -7.22
N ASP A 206 -17.56 11.37 -6.05
CA ASP A 206 -18.92 10.80 -5.92
C ASP A 206 -19.98 11.85 -6.24
N THR A 207 -19.72 13.11 -5.90
CA THR A 207 -20.64 14.23 -6.12
C THR A 207 -20.30 15.07 -7.34
N VAL A 208 -19.03 15.15 -7.70
CA VAL A 208 -18.47 15.97 -8.77
C VAL A 208 -17.95 15.08 -9.88
N ASN A 209 -18.40 15.29 -11.12
CA ASN A 209 -17.90 14.51 -12.24
C ASN A 209 -16.51 15.02 -12.68
N THR A 210 -15.46 14.35 -12.20
CA THR A 210 -14.06 14.56 -12.58
C THR A 210 -13.74 13.79 -13.86
N LEU A 211 -13.11 14.44 -14.84
CA LEU A 211 -12.66 13.81 -16.08
C LEU A 211 -11.22 13.29 -15.97
N TYR A 212 -11.02 12.02 -16.26
CA TYR A 212 -9.73 11.34 -16.35
C TYR A 212 -9.43 11.00 -17.82
N LYS A 213 -8.45 11.67 -18.41
CA LYS A 213 -8.11 11.53 -19.84
C LYS A 213 -6.89 10.63 -20.04
N VAL A 214 -6.98 9.68 -20.96
CA VAL A 214 -5.85 8.91 -21.51
C VAL A 214 -5.71 9.29 -22.99
N THR A 215 -4.71 10.10 -23.34
CA THR A 215 -4.58 10.73 -24.67
C THR A 215 -3.38 10.28 -25.52
N LYS A 216 -2.50 9.37 -25.06
CA LYS A 216 -1.32 8.97 -25.87
C LYS A 216 -1.06 7.46 -25.85
N ASN A 217 -0.36 6.99 -26.90
CA ASN A 217 -0.14 5.59 -27.24
C ASN A 217 0.61 4.79 -26.15
N ASN A 218 0.15 3.57 -25.87
CA ASN A 218 0.79 2.54 -25.02
C ASN A 218 0.59 2.62 -23.50
N SER A 219 -0.32 3.46 -22.99
CA SER A 219 -0.71 3.34 -21.57
C SER A 219 -1.33 1.96 -21.31
N SER A 220 -0.77 1.20 -20.38
CA SER A 220 -1.15 -0.20 -20.14
C SER A 220 -1.38 -0.44 -18.65
N PHE A 221 -2.60 -0.76 -18.25
CA PHE A 221 -2.92 -1.05 -16.85
C PHE A 221 -3.17 -2.55 -16.69
N TYR A 222 -2.32 -3.18 -15.89
CA TYR A 222 -2.32 -4.61 -15.61
C TYR A 222 -2.85 -4.84 -14.19
N GLY A 223 -4.15 -5.05 -14.05
CA GLY A 223 -4.83 -5.21 -12.77
C GLY A 223 -6.18 -4.53 -12.73
N ASP A 224 -6.76 -4.45 -11.53
CA ASP A 224 -8.06 -3.80 -11.33
C ASP A 224 -7.94 -2.29 -11.50
N THR A 225 -8.92 -1.69 -12.19
CA THR A 225 -8.99 -0.24 -12.41
C THR A 225 -10.27 0.32 -11.82
N SER A 226 -10.17 1.22 -10.83
CA SER A 226 -11.32 1.85 -10.16
C SER A 226 -11.27 3.38 -10.30
N ILE A 227 -12.12 3.96 -11.14
CA ILE A 227 -12.16 5.40 -11.40
C ILE A 227 -13.45 5.99 -10.84
N TYR A 228 -13.33 6.94 -9.92
CA TYR A 228 -14.48 7.70 -9.42
C TYR A 228 -14.55 9.01 -10.19
N GLY A 229 -15.44 9.06 -11.19
CA GLY A 229 -15.52 10.11 -12.20
C GLY A 229 -15.73 9.51 -13.59
N THR A 230 -15.51 10.32 -14.62
CA THR A 230 -15.52 9.87 -16.02
C THR A 230 -14.13 9.49 -16.48
N LEU A 231 -13.98 8.33 -17.11
CA LEU A 231 -12.77 7.90 -17.80
C LEU A 231 -12.94 8.08 -19.31
N ALA A 232 -12.03 8.79 -19.97
CA ALA A 232 -12.07 9.01 -21.42
C ALA A 232 -10.75 8.60 -22.08
N PHE A 233 -10.84 7.69 -23.04
CA PHE A 233 -9.77 7.34 -23.95
C PHE A 233 -9.94 8.14 -25.22
N SER A 234 -9.22 9.24 -25.36
CA SER A 234 -9.45 10.24 -26.40
C SER A 234 -8.43 10.24 -27.54
N ASP A 235 -7.27 9.60 -27.37
CA ASP A 235 -6.32 9.31 -28.45
C ASP A 235 -5.34 8.17 -28.04
N GLY A 236 -4.89 7.39 -29.01
CA GLY A 236 -3.99 6.24 -28.87
C GLY A 236 -4.60 4.91 -28.41
N THR A 237 -3.79 3.86 -28.22
CA THR A 237 -4.27 2.49 -27.93
C THR A 237 -4.01 2.06 -26.48
N PRO A 238 -4.73 2.60 -25.47
CA PRO A 238 -4.58 2.11 -24.11
C PRO A 238 -5.01 0.64 -24.02
N VAL A 239 -4.31 -0.11 -23.18
CA VAL A 239 -4.54 -1.53 -22.97
C VAL A 239 -4.87 -1.78 -21.51
N LEU A 240 -5.95 -2.50 -21.27
CA LEU A 240 -6.25 -3.04 -19.96
C LEU A 240 -6.08 -4.54 -20.00
N LYS A 241 -5.32 -5.05 -19.05
CA LYS A 241 -4.95 -6.46 -18.93
C LYS A 241 -5.05 -6.88 -17.49
N SER A 242 -5.07 -8.18 -17.29
CA SER A 242 -4.96 -8.75 -15.95
C SER A 242 -3.55 -8.53 -15.39
N ASN A 243 -3.44 -8.34 -14.09
CA ASN A 243 -2.13 -8.20 -13.44
C ASN A 243 -1.39 -9.54 -13.53
N PRO A 244 -0.22 -9.61 -14.16
CA PRO A 244 0.53 -10.86 -14.19
C PRO A 244 1.10 -11.26 -12.82
N TYR A 245 1.17 -10.32 -11.87
CA TYR A 245 1.59 -10.55 -10.49
C TYR A 245 0.49 -11.13 -9.59
N TYR A 246 -0.73 -11.31 -10.11
CA TYR A 246 -1.74 -12.03 -9.35
C TYR A 246 -1.45 -13.53 -9.39
N VAL A 247 -1.11 -14.08 -8.23
CA VAL A 247 -0.96 -15.52 -8.03
C VAL A 247 -2.29 -16.22 -8.30
N PRO A 248 -2.39 -17.16 -9.25
CA PRO A 248 -3.60 -17.94 -9.47
C PRO A 248 -3.91 -18.84 -8.25
N GLY A 249 -4.99 -18.60 -7.52
CA GLY A 249 -5.53 -19.53 -6.54
C GLY A 249 -5.95 -20.84 -7.22
N VAL A 250 -5.73 -21.98 -6.56
CA VAL A 250 -5.90 -23.33 -7.16
C VAL A 250 -7.33 -23.64 -7.62
N ASN A 251 -8.34 -22.94 -7.10
CA ASN A 251 -9.74 -23.07 -7.56
C ASN A 251 -10.13 -22.11 -8.69
N ASN A 252 -9.19 -21.46 -9.40
CA ASN A 252 -9.48 -20.58 -10.53
C ASN A 252 -10.42 -19.37 -10.26
N ASP A 253 -10.96 -19.22 -9.06
CA ASP A 253 -12.10 -18.34 -8.79
C ASP A 253 -11.77 -17.09 -7.97
N GLN A 254 -10.52 -16.90 -7.53
CA GLN A 254 -10.20 -15.80 -6.61
C GLN A 254 -9.10 -14.85 -7.06
N THR A 255 -8.55 -15.03 -8.26
CA THR A 255 -7.31 -14.34 -8.67
C THR A 255 -7.16 -14.22 -10.19
N LYS A 256 -8.27 -14.24 -10.92
CA LYS A 256 -8.27 -14.17 -12.39
C LYS A 256 -8.83 -12.85 -12.87
N GLY A 257 -8.38 -12.43 -14.05
CA GLY A 257 -9.06 -11.47 -14.91
C GLY A 257 -8.67 -10.02 -14.74
N CYS A 258 -9.36 -9.17 -15.49
CA CYS A 258 -9.31 -7.71 -15.33
C CYS A 258 -10.68 -7.22 -14.87
N THR A 259 -10.72 -6.28 -13.93
CA THR A 259 -11.96 -5.60 -13.55
C THR A 259 -11.81 -4.10 -13.77
N MET A 260 -12.86 -3.47 -14.26
CA MET A 260 -12.95 -2.02 -14.34
C MET A 260 -14.22 -1.55 -13.66
N TYR A 261 -14.10 -0.53 -12.83
CA TYR A 261 -15.22 0.23 -12.28
C TYR A 261 -15.05 1.71 -12.62
N VAL A 262 -16.11 2.34 -13.13
CA VAL A 262 -16.19 3.77 -13.43
C VAL A 262 -17.50 4.32 -12.86
N SER A 263 -17.43 5.27 -11.91
CA SER A 263 -18.63 5.76 -11.19
C SER A 263 -19.52 6.72 -12.00
N ARG A 264 -18.99 7.29 -13.09
CA ARG A 264 -19.74 8.13 -14.04
C ARG A 264 -19.74 7.46 -15.41
N SER A 265 -19.15 8.10 -16.41
CA SER A 265 -19.12 7.59 -17.79
C SER A 265 -17.75 7.06 -18.20
N PHE A 266 -17.74 6.03 -19.05
CA PHE A 266 -16.52 5.54 -19.69
C PHE A 266 -16.65 5.74 -21.20
N ALA A 267 -15.71 6.46 -21.79
CA ALA A 267 -15.75 6.80 -23.21
C ALA A 267 -14.50 6.31 -23.96
N MET A 268 -14.70 5.49 -24.98
CA MET A 268 -13.70 5.07 -25.97
C MET A 268 -13.92 5.85 -27.25
N LEU A 269 -13.08 6.86 -27.52
CA LEU A 269 -13.42 7.95 -28.43
C LEU A 269 -12.75 7.92 -29.80
N LYS A 270 -11.42 8.10 -29.95
CA LYS A 270 -10.76 8.23 -31.27
C LYS A 270 -9.53 7.32 -31.38
N ASN A 271 -9.46 6.45 -32.40
CA ASN A 271 -8.37 5.48 -32.62
C ASN A 271 -8.07 4.60 -31.38
N THR A 272 -9.08 4.33 -30.54
CA THR A 272 -8.86 3.99 -29.13
C THR A 272 -9.26 2.59 -28.70
N GLY A 273 -8.32 1.96 -28.01
CA GLY A 273 -8.54 1.14 -26.81
C GLY A 273 -8.78 -0.34 -27.05
N LYS A 274 -8.00 -1.18 -26.37
CA LYS A 274 -8.27 -2.61 -26.24
C LYS A 274 -8.40 -2.95 -24.76
N VAL A 275 -9.57 -3.41 -24.35
CA VAL A 275 -9.73 -4.05 -23.04
C VAL A 275 -9.62 -5.55 -23.29
N THR A 276 -8.63 -6.22 -22.70
CA THR A 276 -8.37 -7.63 -22.95
C THR A 276 -8.12 -8.37 -21.66
N SER A 277 -8.43 -9.66 -21.64
CA SER A 277 -8.07 -10.54 -20.54
C SER A 277 -7.21 -11.68 -21.06
N GLN A 278 -6.33 -12.20 -20.20
CA GLN A 278 -5.59 -13.44 -20.43
C GLN A 278 -6.24 -14.64 -19.72
N TYR A 279 -7.34 -14.40 -19.01
CA TYR A 279 -8.04 -15.44 -18.25
C TYR A 279 -9.33 -15.79 -18.95
N GLU A 280 -9.48 -17.07 -19.25
CA GLU A 280 -10.63 -17.59 -19.98
C GLU A 280 -11.94 -17.33 -19.21
N LYS A 281 -12.94 -16.91 -19.98
CA LYS A 281 -14.32 -16.73 -19.56
C LYS A 281 -15.19 -17.14 -20.74
N ASP A 282 -15.90 -18.25 -20.57
CA ASP A 282 -16.74 -18.85 -21.62
C ASP A 282 -18.10 -18.12 -21.73
N ARG A 283 -18.82 -18.30 -22.83
CA ARG A 283 -20.15 -17.69 -23.05
C ARG A 283 -21.26 -18.30 -22.17
N SER A 284 -21.03 -19.48 -21.56
CA SER A 284 -22.09 -20.23 -20.87
C SER A 284 -22.46 -19.68 -19.48
N PHE A 285 -23.77 -19.69 -19.18
CA PHE A 285 -24.43 -18.94 -18.08
C PHE A 285 -24.29 -19.55 -16.65
N SER A 286 -23.80 -20.77 -16.48
CA SER A 286 -24.30 -21.60 -15.37
C SER A 286 -23.56 -21.55 -14.02
N ALA A 287 -22.37 -20.96 -13.87
CA ALA A 287 -21.67 -21.06 -12.57
C ALA A 287 -20.56 -20.04 -12.30
N GLU A 288 -20.58 -18.83 -12.87
CA GLU A 288 -19.46 -17.92 -12.67
C GLU A 288 -19.48 -17.12 -11.36
N PRO A 289 -18.29 -16.71 -10.86
CA PRO A 289 -18.14 -16.09 -9.55
C PRO A 289 -19.03 -14.87 -9.36
N ARG A 290 -19.71 -14.82 -8.21
CA ARG A 290 -20.66 -13.76 -7.83
C ARG A 290 -20.01 -12.76 -6.88
N GLY A 291 -20.43 -11.50 -6.93
CA GLY A 291 -20.05 -10.49 -5.95
C GLY A 291 -18.53 -10.25 -5.90
N LEU A 292 -17.91 -10.48 -4.74
CA LEU A 292 -16.48 -10.20 -4.44
C LEU A 292 -15.49 -11.13 -5.18
N ASN A 293 -15.97 -12.00 -6.07
CA ASN A 293 -15.09 -12.91 -6.81
C ASN A 293 -15.27 -12.76 -8.33
N ALA A 294 -16.16 -11.87 -8.78
CA ALA A 294 -16.39 -11.63 -10.20
C ALA A 294 -15.11 -11.13 -10.89
N TYR A 295 -14.89 -11.56 -12.13
CA TYR A 295 -13.74 -11.16 -12.94
C TYR A 295 -14.14 -10.95 -14.40
N ASN A 296 -13.24 -10.33 -15.18
CA ASN A 296 -13.47 -9.97 -16.57
C ASN A 296 -14.81 -9.24 -16.75
N TYR A 297 -14.89 -8.06 -16.13
CA TYR A 297 -16.03 -7.19 -16.32
C TYR A 297 -15.62 -5.72 -16.31
N ILE A 298 -16.46 -4.93 -16.97
CA ILE A 298 -16.46 -3.48 -16.96
C ILE A 298 -17.80 -3.05 -16.35
N GLN A 299 -17.75 -2.27 -15.27
CA GLN A 299 -18.90 -1.61 -14.69
C GLN A 299 -18.79 -0.10 -14.88
N VAL A 300 -19.83 0.50 -15.45
CA VAL A 300 -19.92 1.93 -15.72
C VAL A 300 -21.27 2.44 -15.25
N ASP A 301 -21.27 3.19 -14.16
CA ASP A 301 -22.48 3.54 -13.45
C ASP A 301 -23.42 4.47 -14.23
N GLU A 302 -22.94 5.29 -15.16
CA GLU A 302 -23.76 6.19 -16.00
C GLU A 302 -23.80 5.74 -17.46
N ALA A 303 -22.85 6.17 -18.29
CA ALA A 303 -22.86 5.87 -19.72
C ALA A 303 -21.54 5.24 -20.20
N MET A 304 -21.64 4.13 -20.91
CA MET A 304 -20.55 3.55 -21.69
C MET A 304 -20.68 3.98 -23.15
N ILE A 305 -19.66 4.68 -23.65
CA ILE A 305 -19.66 5.32 -24.97
C ILE A 305 -18.50 4.75 -25.79
N MET A 306 -18.81 4.23 -26.96
CA MET A 306 -17.83 3.65 -27.89
C MET A 306 -17.99 4.28 -29.27
N THR A 307 -17.30 5.40 -29.48
CA THR A 307 -17.25 6.12 -30.78
C THR A 307 -15.92 5.92 -31.52
N GLY A 308 -14.94 5.26 -30.90
CA GLY A 308 -13.65 4.99 -31.53
C GLY A 308 -13.73 3.86 -32.54
N ASP A 309 -13.27 4.11 -33.77
CA ASP A 309 -13.17 3.05 -34.77
C ASP A 309 -12.16 1.98 -34.32
N ASN A 310 -12.47 0.70 -34.60
CA ASN A 310 -11.69 -0.49 -34.25
C ASN A 310 -11.52 -0.71 -32.73
N ALA A 311 -12.43 -0.21 -31.90
CA ALA A 311 -12.42 -0.48 -30.46
C ALA A 311 -12.66 -1.97 -30.18
N VAL A 312 -11.92 -2.54 -29.22
CA VAL A 312 -12.01 -3.97 -28.87
C VAL A 312 -12.20 -4.16 -27.37
N ILE A 313 -13.19 -4.97 -26.98
CA ILE A 313 -13.41 -5.41 -25.61
C ILE A 313 -13.49 -6.93 -25.59
N GLY A 314 -12.59 -7.59 -24.88
CA GLY A 314 -12.47 -9.04 -24.81
C GLY A 314 -11.85 -9.66 -26.07
N ALA A 315 -11.85 -10.99 -26.12
CA ALA A 315 -11.48 -11.79 -27.27
C ALA A 315 -12.21 -13.15 -27.23
N GLU A 316 -12.08 -13.96 -28.28
CA GLU A 316 -12.61 -15.32 -28.31
C GLU A 316 -12.09 -16.14 -27.12
N ASN A 317 -12.98 -16.75 -26.32
CA ASN A 317 -12.71 -17.46 -25.05
C ASN A 317 -12.24 -16.58 -23.87
N TYR A 318 -12.08 -15.26 -24.07
CA TYR A 318 -11.66 -14.28 -23.06
C TYR A 318 -12.71 -13.17 -22.98
N GLU A 319 -13.96 -13.55 -22.73
CA GLU A 319 -15.07 -12.61 -22.67
C GLU A 319 -14.96 -11.64 -21.50
N ILE A 320 -15.42 -10.40 -21.69
CA ILE A 320 -15.50 -9.33 -20.69
C ILE A 320 -16.93 -8.80 -20.68
N ASP A 321 -17.63 -9.01 -19.58
CA ASP A 321 -19.01 -8.54 -19.44
C ASP A 321 -19.06 -7.03 -19.20
N ILE A 322 -20.08 -6.36 -19.73
CA ILE A 322 -20.29 -4.93 -19.57
C ILE A 322 -21.57 -4.70 -18.77
N TYR A 323 -21.47 -3.91 -17.70
CA TYR A 323 -22.61 -3.46 -16.90
C TYR A 323 -22.65 -1.93 -16.98
N THR A 324 -23.75 -1.37 -17.51
CA THR A 324 -23.89 0.07 -17.59
C THR A 324 -25.33 0.56 -17.49
N SER A 325 -25.54 1.87 -17.33
CA SER A 325 -26.87 2.46 -17.28
C SER A 325 -27.35 3.08 -18.60
N LEU A 326 -26.42 3.25 -19.55
CA LEU A 326 -26.67 3.62 -20.93
C LEU A 326 -25.49 3.10 -21.75
N PHE A 327 -25.78 2.40 -22.85
CA PHE A 327 -24.73 1.90 -23.74
C PHE A 327 -24.87 2.56 -25.10
N ASP A 328 -23.78 3.12 -25.61
CA ASP A 328 -23.69 3.78 -26.91
C ASP A 328 -22.53 3.21 -27.72
N LEU A 329 -22.83 2.77 -28.94
CA LEU A 329 -21.87 2.30 -29.92
C LEU A 329 -22.07 3.04 -31.25
N GLY A 330 -21.14 3.95 -31.54
CA GLY A 330 -21.00 4.62 -32.82
C GLY A 330 -21.81 5.90 -33.02
N ILE A 331 -22.67 6.30 -32.08
CA ILE A 331 -23.36 7.59 -32.13
C ILE A 331 -22.55 8.60 -31.33
N HIS A 332 -22.41 9.84 -31.81
CA HIS A 332 -21.80 10.86 -30.97
C HIS A 332 -22.73 11.21 -29.80
N PRO A 333 -22.22 11.33 -28.56
CA PRO A 333 -23.05 11.66 -27.41
C PRO A 333 -23.87 12.95 -27.60
N LYS A 334 -23.32 13.95 -28.29
CA LYS A 334 -24.03 15.21 -28.60
C LYS A 334 -25.19 15.05 -29.59
N ASP A 335 -25.31 13.93 -30.26
CA ASP A 335 -26.42 13.66 -31.18
C ASP A 335 -27.50 12.79 -30.51
N ILE A 336 -27.23 12.28 -29.30
CA ILE A 336 -28.19 11.52 -28.49
C ILE A 336 -29.12 12.49 -27.75
N THR A 337 -30.39 12.46 -28.14
CA THR A 337 -31.48 13.13 -27.41
C THR A 337 -32.15 12.11 -26.48
N LEU A 338 -32.08 12.38 -25.18
CA LEU A 338 -32.67 11.54 -24.14
C LEU A 338 -34.19 11.70 -24.10
N ASN A 339 -34.87 10.78 -23.41
CA ASN A 339 -36.34 10.75 -23.32
C ASN A 339 -36.96 12.02 -22.70
N ASN A 340 -36.21 12.75 -21.89
CA ASN A 340 -36.64 14.03 -21.33
C ASN A 340 -36.33 15.24 -22.22
N GLY A 341 -35.80 15.03 -23.43
CA GLY A 341 -35.44 16.06 -24.40
C GLY A 341 -34.07 16.70 -24.18
N THR A 342 -33.33 16.30 -23.14
CA THR A 342 -31.97 16.78 -22.88
C THR A 342 -30.96 16.03 -23.76
N ASN A 343 -29.84 16.68 -24.08
CA ASN A 343 -28.72 16.03 -24.74
C ASN A 343 -27.92 15.14 -23.77
N LEU A 344 -27.40 14.00 -24.22
CA LEU A 344 -26.60 13.11 -23.36
C LEU A 344 -25.36 13.81 -22.77
N VAL A 345 -24.64 14.64 -23.54
CA VAL A 345 -23.48 15.39 -23.04
C VAL A 345 -23.88 16.40 -21.96
N ASP A 346 -25.03 17.04 -22.11
CA ASP A 346 -25.55 17.97 -21.10
C ASP A 346 -25.93 17.22 -19.81
N ALA A 347 -26.51 16.02 -19.91
CA ALA A 347 -26.78 15.19 -18.75
C ALA A 347 -25.49 14.75 -18.03
N MET A 348 -24.46 14.37 -18.78
CA MET A 348 -23.15 13.96 -18.24
C MET A 348 -22.37 15.10 -17.58
N THR A 349 -22.54 16.33 -18.08
CA THR A 349 -21.86 17.53 -17.55
C THR A 349 -22.58 18.17 -16.36
N ALA A 350 -23.79 17.73 -16.02
CA ALA A 350 -24.59 18.31 -14.95
C ALA A 350 -23.90 18.28 -13.56
N ALA A 351 -23.03 17.30 -13.33
CA ALA A 351 -22.26 17.15 -12.09
C ALA A 351 -20.80 17.65 -12.19
N CYS A 352 -20.36 18.17 -13.34
CA CYS A 352 -19.00 18.70 -13.49
C CYS A 352 -18.83 20.03 -12.71
N GLU A 353 -17.60 20.30 -12.28
CA GLU A 353 -17.25 21.64 -11.77
C GLU A 353 -17.48 22.69 -12.87
N PRO A 354 -17.98 23.90 -12.55
CA PRO A 354 -18.28 24.93 -13.54
C PRO A 354 -17.12 25.29 -14.48
N GLY A 355 -15.88 25.18 -13.99
CA GLY A 355 -14.67 25.45 -14.78
C GLY A 355 -14.22 24.29 -15.70
N ALA A 356 -14.74 23.08 -15.51
CA ALA A 356 -14.35 21.87 -16.23
C ALA A 356 -15.35 21.45 -17.31
N VAL A 357 -16.55 22.04 -17.34
CA VAL A 357 -17.64 21.68 -18.28
C VAL A 357 -17.17 21.73 -19.73
N ASN A 358 -16.49 22.80 -20.16
CA ASN A 358 -16.08 22.93 -21.57
C ASN A 358 -15.04 21.88 -21.96
N ASP A 359 -14.03 21.63 -21.11
CA ASP A 359 -13.03 20.58 -21.35
C ASP A 359 -13.68 19.20 -21.45
N TYR A 360 -14.70 18.94 -20.61
CA TYR A 360 -15.49 17.72 -20.68
C TYR A 360 -16.24 17.59 -22.01
N LYS A 361 -16.95 18.65 -22.42
CA LYS A 361 -17.71 18.67 -23.68
C LYS A 361 -16.78 18.47 -24.86
N ASP A 362 -15.68 19.23 -24.90
CA ASP A 362 -14.68 19.15 -25.95
C ASP A 362 -14.11 17.72 -26.03
N THR A 363 -13.84 17.08 -24.89
CA THR A 363 -13.38 15.68 -24.85
C THR A 363 -14.42 14.71 -25.38
N MET A 364 -15.69 14.78 -24.93
CA MET A 364 -16.75 13.87 -25.41
C MET A 364 -17.10 14.08 -26.89
N ASP A 365 -16.79 15.26 -27.42
CA ASP A 365 -16.94 15.59 -28.84
C ASP A 365 -15.78 15.10 -29.70
N MET A 366 -14.64 14.72 -29.10
CA MET A 366 -13.60 13.98 -29.80
C MET A 366 -14.12 12.57 -30.06
N GLY A 367 -14.26 12.13 -31.31
CA GLY A 367 -14.74 10.77 -31.58
C GLY A 367 -14.76 10.41 -33.07
N GLY A 368 -14.79 9.11 -33.36
CA GLY A 368 -15.11 8.56 -34.69
C GLY A 368 -16.57 8.12 -34.78
N HIS A 369 -16.83 7.06 -35.57
CA HIS A 369 -18.18 6.51 -35.78
C HIS A 369 -18.35 5.12 -35.14
N GLY A 370 -17.41 4.69 -34.30
CA GLY A 370 -17.39 3.37 -33.68
C GLY A 370 -17.25 2.23 -34.69
N ASN A 371 -16.78 2.51 -35.90
CA ASN A 371 -16.78 1.55 -37.01
C ASN A 371 -15.85 0.37 -36.73
N ASP A 372 -16.23 -0.81 -37.21
CA ASP A 372 -15.44 -2.05 -37.09
C ASP A 372 -15.11 -2.46 -35.64
N SER A 373 -15.85 -1.94 -34.65
CA SER A 373 -15.67 -2.26 -33.23
C SER A 373 -16.15 -3.68 -32.91
N LYS A 374 -15.50 -4.33 -31.94
CA LYS A 374 -15.82 -5.71 -31.54
C LYS A 374 -15.86 -5.88 -30.04
N ILE A 375 -16.92 -6.52 -29.55
CA ILE A 375 -17.14 -6.78 -28.13
C ILE A 375 -17.35 -8.27 -27.94
N TRP A 376 -16.63 -8.89 -27.01
CA TRP A 376 -16.79 -10.29 -26.59
C TRP A 376 -17.20 -10.31 -25.13
N GLY A 377 -18.41 -10.81 -24.84
CA GLY A 377 -19.01 -10.83 -23.51
C GLY A 377 -20.42 -10.23 -23.50
N ASN A 378 -21.14 -10.47 -22.41
CA ASN A 378 -22.53 -10.04 -22.29
C ASN A 378 -22.62 -8.56 -21.94
N ILE A 379 -23.67 -7.89 -22.41
CA ILE A 379 -23.94 -6.47 -22.13
C ILE A 379 -25.23 -6.35 -21.32
N TYR A 380 -25.15 -5.74 -20.15
CA TYR A 380 -26.27 -5.47 -19.27
C TYR A 380 -26.50 -3.96 -19.13
N VAL A 381 -27.59 -3.46 -19.69
CA VAL A 381 -27.96 -2.04 -19.69
C VAL A 381 -29.15 -1.84 -18.74
N ARG A 382 -28.88 -1.31 -17.54
CA ARG A 382 -29.84 -1.16 -16.43
C ARG A 382 -30.31 0.27 -16.28
N SER A 383 -31.53 0.48 -15.80
CA SER A 383 -31.98 1.84 -15.49
C SER A 383 -31.41 2.32 -14.16
N LYS A 384 -30.90 3.56 -14.15
CA LYS A 384 -30.42 4.26 -12.95
C LYS A 384 -31.28 5.47 -12.62
N ASN A 385 -31.56 6.32 -13.61
CA ASN A 385 -32.36 7.53 -13.46
C ASN A 385 -33.01 7.95 -14.80
N GLU A 386 -33.59 9.15 -14.86
CA GLU A 386 -34.27 9.65 -16.07
C GLU A 386 -33.36 9.96 -17.26
N PHE A 387 -32.04 10.12 -17.03
CA PHE A 387 -31.05 10.38 -18.08
C PHE A 387 -30.36 9.09 -18.53
N PHE A 388 -30.04 8.21 -17.58
CA PHE A 388 -29.43 6.90 -17.79
C PHE A 388 -30.48 5.84 -17.49
N ASP A 389 -31.39 5.65 -18.43
CA ASP A 389 -32.66 4.95 -18.26
C ASP A 389 -32.61 3.48 -18.72
N GLY A 390 -31.40 2.95 -18.93
CA GLY A 390 -31.17 1.60 -19.41
C GLY A 390 -31.21 1.46 -20.92
N SER A 391 -31.16 2.57 -21.68
CA SER A 391 -31.27 2.54 -23.14
C SER A 391 -29.97 2.17 -23.87
N LEU A 392 -30.15 1.54 -25.02
CA LEU A 392 -29.10 1.07 -25.92
C LEU A 392 -29.12 1.87 -27.22
N TYR A 393 -27.98 2.42 -27.62
CA TYR A 393 -27.79 3.23 -28.83
C TYR A 393 -26.78 2.54 -29.77
N LEU A 394 -27.18 2.30 -31.02
CA LEU A 394 -26.39 1.60 -32.03
C LEU A 394 -26.35 2.40 -33.33
N GLY A 395 -25.16 2.80 -33.76
CA GLY A 395 -24.95 3.66 -34.93
C GLY A 395 -23.64 3.47 -35.66
N CYS A 396 -22.98 2.32 -35.49
CA CYS A 396 -21.69 2.01 -36.12
C CYS A 396 -21.83 1.21 -37.43
N LEU A 397 -20.85 1.37 -38.33
CA LEU A 397 -20.64 0.48 -39.48
C LEU A 397 -19.85 -0.77 -39.05
N ASN A 398 -20.30 -1.96 -39.44
CA ASN A 398 -19.61 -3.26 -39.23
C ASN A 398 -19.27 -3.61 -37.76
N GLY A 399 -19.90 -2.97 -36.77
CA GLY A 399 -19.69 -3.33 -35.37
C GLY A 399 -20.25 -4.72 -35.04
N VAL A 400 -19.57 -5.48 -34.19
CA VAL A 400 -19.97 -6.85 -33.81
C VAL A 400 -19.98 -7.03 -32.30
N ILE A 401 -21.10 -7.52 -31.77
CA ILE A 401 -21.25 -7.92 -30.36
C ILE A 401 -21.34 -9.45 -30.30
N HIS A 402 -20.33 -10.10 -29.74
CA HIS A 402 -20.24 -11.53 -29.48
C HIS A 402 -20.66 -11.83 -28.04
N GLY A 403 -21.96 -11.81 -27.78
CA GLY A 403 -22.54 -12.02 -26.46
C GLY A 403 -24.01 -11.65 -26.41
N ASP A 404 -24.68 -12.04 -25.33
CA ASP A 404 -26.07 -11.68 -25.09
C ASP A 404 -26.19 -10.22 -24.63
N VAL A 405 -27.25 -9.53 -25.07
CA VAL A 405 -27.54 -8.13 -24.74
C VAL A 405 -28.84 -8.03 -23.97
N TYR A 406 -28.79 -7.41 -22.80
CA TYR A 406 -29.89 -7.27 -21.85
C TYR A 406 -30.20 -5.79 -21.64
N VAL A 407 -31.43 -5.35 -21.94
CA VAL A 407 -31.80 -3.92 -21.98
C VAL A 407 -33.04 -3.65 -21.13
N GLU A 408 -32.94 -2.74 -20.15
CA GLU A 408 -34.11 -2.25 -19.40
C GLU A 408 -34.83 -1.11 -20.13
N GLY A 409 -34.07 -0.22 -20.77
CA GLY A 409 -34.52 0.94 -21.56
C GLY A 409 -34.84 0.60 -23.01
N ASP A 410 -34.92 1.61 -23.86
CA ASP A 410 -35.30 1.45 -25.27
C ASP A 410 -34.06 1.26 -26.16
N ILE A 411 -34.26 0.73 -27.36
CA ILE A 411 -33.18 0.49 -28.34
C ILE A 411 -33.31 1.51 -29.46
N TYR A 412 -32.26 2.27 -29.72
CA TYR A 412 -32.18 3.29 -30.76
C TYR A 412 -31.14 2.88 -31.79
N ILE A 413 -31.55 2.81 -33.06
CA ILE A 413 -30.70 2.37 -34.16
C ILE A 413 -30.65 3.47 -35.22
N THR A 414 -29.46 3.97 -35.50
CA THR A 414 -29.22 4.98 -36.56
C THR A 414 -28.53 4.40 -37.79
N ASP A 415 -27.83 3.27 -37.64
CA ASP A 415 -27.25 2.48 -38.73
C ASP A 415 -27.54 0.99 -38.50
N ASN A 416 -27.93 0.24 -39.54
CA ASN A 416 -28.28 -1.18 -39.45
C ASN A 416 -27.11 -2.12 -39.79
N ASN A 417 -25.90 -1.61 -39.99
CA ASN A 417 -24.73 -2.40 -40.39
C ASN A 417 -23.95 -3.05 -39.23
N TYR A 418 -24.49 -3.03 -38.01
CA TYR A 418 -23.95 -3.78 -36.87
C TYR A 418 -24.48 -5.22 -36.85
N THR A 419 -23.85 -6.11 -36.08
CA THR A 419 -24.28 -7.51 -35.88
C THR A 419 -24.22 -7.88 -34.41
N ILE A 420 -25.30 -8.49 -33.88
CA ILE A 420 -25.31 -9.12 -32.55
C ILE A 420 -25.29 -10.64 -32.74
N ASP A 421 -24.16 -11.26 -32.38
CA ASP A 421 -23.97 -12.70 -32.27
C ASP A 421 -24.26 -13.19 -30.85
N GLY A 422 -25.53 -13.03 -30.46
CA GLY A 422 -26.10 -13.47 -29.20
C GLY A 422 -27.58 -13.11 -29.12
N ASN A 423 -28.22 -13.46 -28.02
CA ASN A 423 -29.62 -13.14 -27.79
C ASN A 423 -29.78 -11.69 -27.36
N VAL A 424 -30.92 -11.08 -27.70
CA VAL A 424 -31.29 -9.75 -27.25
C VAL A 424 -32.55 -9.84 -26.41
N TYR A 425 -32.42 -9.49 -25.14
CA TYR A 425 -33.47 -9.57 -24.14
C TYR A 425 -33.86 -8.17 -23.66
N VAL A 426 -35.12 -7.82 -23.86
CA VAL A 426 -35.67 -6.52 -23.44
C VAL A 426 -36.57 -6.73 -22.23
N GLN A 427 -36.37 -5.95 -21.18
CA GLN A 427 -37.19 -6.02 -19.97
C GLN A 427 -38.66 -5.69 -20.32
N PRO A 428 -39.64 -6.52 -19.92
CA PRO A 428 -41.06 -6.21 -20.15
C PRO A 428 -41.46 -4.89 -19.49
N LYS A 429 -42.15 -3.99 -20.22
CA LYS A 429 -42.75 -2.76 -19.67
C LYS A 429 -44.27 -2.80 -19.83
N THR A 430 -44.98 -2.55 -18.73
CA THR A 430 -46.46 -2.58 -18.74
C THR A 430 -47.00 -1.58 -19.75
N GLY A 431 -47.81 -2.05 -20.70
CA GLY A 431 -48.48 -1.20 -21.68
C GLY A 431 -47.61 -0.75 -22.87
N ARG A 432 -46.40 -1.29 -23.04
CA ARG A 432 -45.55 -1.06 -24.22
C ARG A 432 -45.17 -2.39 -24.84
N ALA A 433 -45.46 -2.58 -26.13
CA ALA A 433 -45.02 -3.77 -26.84
C ALA A 433 -43.54 -3.63 -27.23
N LEU A 434 -42.83 -4.75 -27.39
CA LEU A 434 -41.43 -4.77 -27.87
C LEU A 434 -41.19 -3.91 -29.12
N SER A 435 -42.12 -3.89 -30.07
CA SER A 435 -42.04 -3.07 -31.29
C SER A 435 -42.01 -1.57 -31.01
N ASP A 436 -42.63 -1.12 -29.91
CA ASP A 436 -42.69 0.29 -29.51
C ASP A 436 -41.41 0.73 -28.79
N ARG A 437 -40.47 -0.20 -28.56
CA ARG A 437 -39.22 0.01 -27.83
C ARG A 437 -37.99 0.02 -28.74
N VAL A 438 -38.17 -0.16 -30.05
CA VAL A 438 -37.10 -0.12 -31.05
C VAL A 438 -37.35 1.07 -31.98
N HIS A 439 -36.34 1.94 -32.13
CA HIS A 439 -36.44 3.18 -32.88
C HIS A 439 -35.40 3.23 -34.00
N GLY A 440 -35.77 3.83 -35.14
CA GLY A 440 -34.87 4.16 -36.26
C GLY A 440 -34.45 3.00 -37.17
N GLY A 441 -34.48 1.75 -36.70
CA GLY A 441 -34.05 0.57 -37.47
C GLY A 441 -34.58 -0.77 -36.95
N THR A 442 -33.96 -1.86 -37.38
CA THR A 442 -34.31 -3.23 -36.97
C THR A 442 -33.14 -3.87 -36.25
N VAL A 443 -33.41 -4.59 -35.15
CA VAL A 443 -32.38 -5.32 -34.41
C VAL A 443 -31.80 -6.44 -35.28
N ASN A 444 -30.49 -6.36 -35.58
CA ASN A 444 -29.79 -7.35 -36.40
C ASN A 444 -29.09 -8.42 -35.53
N VAL A 445 -29.76 -9.57 -35.35
CA VAL A 445 -29.24 -10.76 -34.64
C VAL A 445 -28.84 -11.86 -35.63
N THR A 446 -27.74 -12.58 -35.34
CA THR A 446 -27.31 -13.71 -36.20
C THR A 446 -28.28 -14.90 -36.10
N ALA A 447 -28.27 -15.75 -37.14
CA ALA A 447 -29.20 -16.88 -37.23
C ALA A 447 -29.00 -17.88 -36.08
N GLY A 448 -30.08 -18.19 -35.36
CA GLY A 448 -30.06 -19.11 -34.21
C GLY A 448 -30.24 -18.43 -32.85
N HIS A 449 -30.17 -17.09 -32.80
CA HIS A 449 -30.42 -16.31 -31.59
C HIS A 449 -31.80 -15.63 -31.62
N GLU A 450 -32.27 -15.23 -30.45
CA GLU A 450 -33.61 -14.67 -30.25
C GLU A 450 -33.57 -13.18 -29.91
N PHE A 451 -34.57 -12.44 -30.40
CA PHE A 451 -34.92 -11.09 -29.93
C PHE A 451 -36.30 -11.15 -29.28
N LYS A 452 -36.37 -11.02 -27.95
CA LYS A 452 -37.63 -11.16 -27.21
C LYS A 452 -37.68 -10.38 -25.90
N GLU A 453 -38.88 -10.29 -25.33
CA GLU A 453 -39.06 -9.82 -23.97
C GLU A 453 -38.70 -10.91 -22.96
N LEU A 454 -37.95 -10.55 -21.93
CA LEU A 454 -37.55 -11.44 -20.83
C LEU A 454 -37.31 -10.62 -19.57
N ASP A 455 -37.89 -11.03 -18.43
CA ASP A 455 -37.53 -10.47 -17.13
C ASP A 455 -36.18 -11.02 -16.68
N TRP A 456 -35.12 -10.35 -17.09
CA TRP A 456 -33.75 -10.77 -16.80
C TRP A 456 -33.20 -10.17 -15.51
N THR A 457 -33.86 -9.13 -14.97
CA THR A 457 -33.44 -8.47 -13.72
C THR A 457 -33.61 -9.38 -12.50
N SER A 458 -34.51 -10.36 -12.58
CA SER A 458 -34.73 -11.39 -11.56
C SER A 458 -33.85 -12.63 -11.74
N MET A 459 -33.08 -12.72 -12.83
CA MET A 459 -32.14 -13.81 -13.07
C MET A 459 -30.94 -13.70 -12.10
N SER A 460 -30.38 -14.85 -11.72
CA SER A 460 -29.16 -14.94 -10.91
C SER A 460 -27.90 -15.10 -11.76
N GLY A 461 -26.71 -14.98 -11.18
CA GLY A 461 -25.45 -15.23 -11.88
C GLY A 461 -24.89 -13.95 -12.49
N ARG A 462 -24.41 -14.02 -13.75
CA ARG A 462 -23.80 -12.88 -14.46
C ARG A 462 -24.78 -11.72 -14.71
N SER A 463 -26.07 -11.88 -14.53
CA SER A 463 -27.00 -10.74 -14.57
C SER A 463 -26.83 -9.80 -13.38
N VAL A 464 -26.29 -10.26 -12.25
CA VAL A 464 -26.14 -9.46 -11.03
C VAL A 464 -24.93 -8.54 -11.17
N VAL A 465 -25.13 -7.23 -10.96
CA VAL A 465 -24.02 -6.26 -10.99
C VAL A 465 -22.97 -6.65 -9.94
N PRO A 466 -21.69 -6.83 -10.33
CA PRO A 466 -20.63 -7.14 -9.40
C PRO A 466 -20.33 -5.98 -8.45
N ASN A 467 -20.80 -6.06 -7.20
CA ASN A 467 -20.47 -5.22 -6.04
C ASN A 467 -20.17 -3.72 -6.23
N ASN A 468 -20.97 -2.89 -5.56
CA ASN A 468 -20.76 -1.45 -5.42
C ASN A 468 -19.48 -1.13 -4.63
N PHE A 469 -18.40 -0.76 -5.32
CA PHE A 469 -17.18 -0.26 -4.71
C PHE A 469 -17.43 1.15 -4.17
N LYS A 470 -17.39 1.29 -2.84
CA LYS A 470 -17.32 2.60 -2.18
C LYS A 470 -15.84 2.95 -2.00
N PRO A 471 -15.41 4.19 -2.30
CA PRO A 471 -14.01 4.55 -2.13
C PRO A 471 -13.68 4.48 -0.64
N ILE A 472 -12.53 3.87 -0.31
CA ILE A 472 -12.04 3.87 1.07
C ILE A 472 -11.45 5.25 1.35
N PRO A 473 -12.00 6.00 2.31
CA PRO A 473 -11.47 7.30 2.65
C PRO A 473 -10.09 7.15 3.30
N TYR A 474 -9.26 8.16 3.13
CA TYR A 474 -8.03 8.30 3.89
C TYR A 474 -8.34 8.82 5.28
N TYR A 475 -7.95 8.07 6.30
CA TYR A 475 -8.15 8.45 7.69
C TYR A 475 -6.98 9.28 8.22
N TYR A 476 -5.76 9.04 7.74
CA TYR A 476 -4.57 9.76 8.19
C TYR A 476 -3.76 10.28 7.01
N TYR A 477 -3.67 11.59 6.88
CA TYR A 477 -2.75 12.26 5.95
C TYR A 477 -1.31 12.32 6.51
N PRO A 478 -0.28 12.55 5.67
CA PRO A 478 1.11 12.65 6.10
C PRO A 478 1.35 13.58 7.31
N GLU A 479 0.63 14.69 7.43
CA GLU A 479 0.76 15.64 8.55
C GLU A 479 0.37 15.00 9.88
N HIS A 480 -0.63 14.13 9.87
CA HIS A 480 -1.08 13.36 11.03
C HIS A 480 0.01 12.40 11.47
N MET A 481 0.66 11.76 10.50
CA MET A 481 1.78 10.89 10.75
C MET A 481 2.96 11.68 11.34
N LEU A 482 3.28 12.84 10.79
CA LEU A 482 4.43 13.63 11.27
C LEU A 482 4.18 14.30 12.62
N CYS A 483 2.92 14.60 12.97
CA CYS A 483 2.62 15.51 14.09
C CYS A 483 1.66 14.99 15.17
N LEU A 484 0.90 13.91 14.98
CA LEU A 484 0.04 13.35 16.03
C LEU A 484 0.78 12.31 16.88
N LYS A 485 1.05 12.67 18.14
CA LYS A 485 1.05 11.67 19.23
C LYS A 485 -0.41 11.46 19.59
N GLY A 486 -0.92 10.24 19.54
CA GLY A 486 -2.32 10.02 19.90
C GLY A 486 -2.60 10.32 21.38
N ALA A 487 -3.87 10.27 21.77
CA ALA A 487 -4.28 10.29 23.18
C ALA A 487 -3.57 9.16 23.96
N GLY A 488 -3.48 9.26 25.29
CA GLY A 488 -2.69 8.32 26.11
C GLY A 488 -2.88 6.85 25.73
N GLY A 489 -1.86 6.26 25.07
CA GLY A 489 -1.86 4.88 24.59
C GLY A 489 -2.13 4.68 23.09
N MET A 490 -2.34 5.74 22.30
CA MET A 490 -2.47 5.68 20.84
C MET A 490 -1.30 6.37 20.16
N THR A 491 -0.75 5.74 19.13
CA THR A 491 0.32 6.31 18.32
C THR A 491 -0.13 6.22 16.87
N VAL A 492 -0.54 7.35 16.28
CA VAL A 492 -0.82 7.43 14.82
C VAL A 492 0.47 7.25 14.04
N SER A 493 1.61 7.63 14.64
CA SER A 493 2.93 7.48 14.04
C SER A 493 4.06 7.29 15.03
N THR A 494 4.94 6.36 14.71
CA THR A 494 6.16 6.03 15.43
C THR A 494 7.31 7.01 15.21
N ILE A 495 7.18 7.97 14.30
CA ILE A 495 8.24 8.92 13.93
C ILE A 495 7.95 10.36 14.35
N ALA A 496 6.86 10.60 15.08
CA ALA A 496 6.40 11.94 15.40
C ALA A 496 7.37 12.71 16.31
N ASP A 497 7.98 12.11 17.34
CA ASP A 497 9.00 12.83 18.13
C ASP A 497 10.28 13.04 17.36
N THR A 498 10.69 12.04 16.59
CA THR A 498 11.88 12.10 15.77
C THR A 498 11.77 13.26 14.80
N TYR A 499 10.66 13.38 14.06
CA TYR A 499 10.40 14.51 13.16
C TYR A 499 10.39 15.85 13.92
N LYS A 500 9.63 15.93 15.02
CA LYS A 500 9.57 17.16 15.85
C LYS A 500 10.91 17.56 16.44
N SER A 501 11.80 16.61 16.69
CA SER A 501 13.13 16.89 17.26
C SER A 501 14.00 17.74 16.32
N PHE A 502 13.70 17.74 15.01
CA PHE A 502 14.39 18.60 14.03
C PHE A 502 13.95 20.06 14.06
N TYR A 503 12.87 20.39 14.77
CA TYR A 503 12.32 21.74 14.85
C TYR A 503 12.51 22.34 16.24
N GLY A 504 12.45 23.68 16.34
CA GLY A 504 12.63 24.45 17.58
C GLY A 504 11.63 24.09 18.70
N LYS A 505 11.72 24.75 19.87
CA LYS A 505 10.71 24.62 20.96
C LYS A 505 9.84 25.87 21.02
N GLY A 506 8.53 25.72 21.23
CA GLY A 506 7.61 26.85 21.44
C GLY A 506 6.88 27.30 20.17
N GLY A 507 6.55 28.58 20.03
CA GLY A 507 5.82 29.13 18.87
C GLY A 507 6.61 29.20 17.55
N ASP A 508 7.79 28.58 17.48
CA ASP A 508 8.74 28.63 16.36
C ASP A 508 9.04 27.23 15.80
N MET A 509 8.01 26.40 15.68
CA MET A 509 8.13 25.02 15.18
C MET A 509 8.03 24.95 13.64
N THR A 510 8.16 26.09 12.97
CA THR A 510 8.01 26.21 11.51
C THR A 510 9.35 26.18 10.77
N GLU A 511 10.48 26.09 11.49
CA GLU A 511 11.82 26.10 10.92
C GLU A 511 12.70 25.00 11.51
N LEU A 512 13.49 24.38 10.62
CA LEU A 512 14.48 23.38 11.01
C LEU A 512 15.56 24.01 11.89
N LYS A 513 15.96 23.29 12.92
CA LYS A 513 17.12 23.64 13.75
C LYS A 513 18.39 23.71 12.91
N ASP A 514 19.32 24.55 13.37
CA ASP A 514 20.61 24.70 12.73
C ASP A 514 21.39 23.38 12.74
N ARG A 515 22.33 23.23 11.80
CA ARG A 515 23.23 22.08 11.68
C ARG A 515 24.11 21.85 12.91
N THR A 516 24.26 22.84 13.79
CA THR A 516 24.95 22.65 15.08
C THR A 516 24.13 21.84 16.07
N ASP A 517 22.81 21.82 15.90
CA ASP A 517 21.87 21.21 16.85
C ASP A 517 21.31 19.88 16.34
N VAL A 518 21.23 19.70 15.02
CA VAL A 518 20.74 18.47 14.38
C VAL A 518 21.61 18.07 13.18
N PRO A 519 21.65 16.80 12.77
CA PRO A 519 22.47 16.35 11.65
C PRO A 519 21.92 16.87 10.31
N TRP A 520 22.80 17.43 9.48
CA TRP A 520 22.51 17.86 8.11
C TRP A 520 23.51 17.21 7.15
N PHE A 521 23.02 16.79 5.98
CA PHE A 521 23.88 16.28 4.91
C PHE A 521 23.96 17.29 3.76
N TRP A 522 25.18 17.74 3.47
CA TRP A 522 25.55 18.64 2.36
C TRP A 522 26.81 18.13 1.68
N THR A 523 26.94 18.40 0.39
CA THR A 523 28.20 18.18 -0.34
C THR A 523 28.71 19.48 -0.97
N ASP A 524 29.96 19.48 -1.41
CA ASP A 524 30.53 20.52 -2.25
C ASP A 524 30.25 20.26 -3.74
N ASP A 525 30.81 21.10 -4.61
CA ASP A 525 30.70 20.97 -6.07
C ASP A 525 31.38 19.71 -6.64
N ASN A 526 32.23 19.05 -5.85
CA ASN A 526 32.91 17.80 -6.21
C ASN A 526 32.19 16.56 -5.65
N GLY A 527 31.10 16.75 -4.90
CA GLY A 527 30.35 15.69 -4.23
C GLY A 527 30.99 15.18 -2.94
N HIS A 528 31.87 15.97 -2.33
CA HIS A 528 32.45 15.67 -1.02
C HIS A 528 31.62 16.28 0.11
N PRO A 529 31.41 15.58 1.23
CA PRO A 529 30.73 16.14 2.40
C PRO A 529 31.36 17.45 2.91
N THR A 530 30.53 18.43 3.27
CA THR A 530 31.01 19.76 3.74
C THR A 530 30.92 19.99 5.25
N ASP A 531 30.44 18.99 6.01
CA ASP A 531 30.19 19.07 7.45
C ASP A 531 31.43 18.87 8.34
N GLY A 532 32.64 18.93 7.77
CA GLY A 532 33.89 18.75 8.50
C GLY A 532 34.41 17.31 8.56
N THR A 533 33.76 16.38 7.86
CA THR A 533 34.29 15.03 7.58
C THR A 533 35.30 15.01 6.41
N TYR A 534 35.66 16.15 5.82
CA TYR A 534 36.73 16.25 4.82
C TYR A 534 38.09 16.40 5.51
N ASP A 535 39.00 15.45 5.31
CA ASP A 535 40.40 15.58 5.75
C ASP A 535 41.24 16.29 4.67
N PRO A 536 41.65 17.55 4.89
CA PRO A 536 42.43 18.31 3.92
C PRO A 536 43.87 17.80 3.75
N VAL A 537 44.34 16.85 4.57
CA VAL A 537 45.69 16.29 4.54
C VAL A 537 45.78 15.04 3.65
N THR A 538 44.73 14.22 3.59
CA THR A 538 44.72 12.97 2.81
C THR A 538 43.99 13.09 1.48
N GLY A 539 43.23 14.17 1.25
CA GLY A 539 42.46 14.38 0.01
C GLY A 539 41.32 13.37 -0.17
N ARG A 540 40.93 12.67 0.90
CA ARG A 540 39.78 11.76 0.95
C ARG A 540 38.82 12.28 2.01
N ALA A 541 37.52 12.16 1.74
CA ALA A 541 36.55 12.28 2.83
C ALA A 541 36.89 11.22 3.88
N ASN A 542 36.62 11.50 5.15
CA ASN A 542 36.48 10.51 6.21
C ASN A 542 35.19 9.72 5.88
N ILE A 543 35.28 8.99 4.77
CA ILE A 543 34.35 7.98 4.29
C ILE A 543 34.33 6.96 5.42
N ASP A 544 33.20 6.82 6.10
CA ASP A 544 33.01 5.70 7.01
C ASP A 544 33.12 4.44 6.13
N THR A 545 34.32 3.86 6.10
CA THR A 545 34.65 2.73 5.24
C THR A 545 34.00 1.55 5.93
N VAL A 546 32.80 1.17 5.51
CA VAL A 546 32.24 -0.12 5.89
C VAL A 546 33.07 -1.15 5.15
N ASN A 547 34.04 -1.73 5.84
CA ASN A 547 34.63 -2.97 5.41
C ASN A 547 33.51 -4.02 5.44
N PHE A 548 33.22 -4.63 4.29
CA PHE A 548 32.44 -5.86 4.24
C PHE A 548 32.95 -6.81 5.32
N GLU A 549 32.06 -7.43 6.10
CA GLU A 549 32.50 -8.53 6.96
C GLU A 549 33.17 -9.59 6.08
N PRO A 550 34.38 -10.07 6.43
CA PRO A 550 35.13 -10.99 5.61
C PRO A 550 34.52 -12.38 5.73
N GLY A 551 33.68 -12.73 4.77
CA GLY A 551 33.15 -14.09 4.72
C GLY A 551 32.12 -14.29 3.64
N PHE A 552 32.46 -14.12 2.36
CA PHE A 552 32.01 -14.99 1.27
C PHE A 552 32.78 -14.63 0.00
N TYR A 553 33.35 -15.64 -0.66
CA TYR A 553 34.15 -15.52 -1.88
C TYR A 553 33.29 -14.99 -3.04
N ASP A 554 33.41 -13.71 -3.36
CA ASP A 554 33.67 -13.23 -4.73
C ASP A 554 34.20 -11.79 -4.66
N SER A 555 35.10 -11.43 -5.55
CA SER A 555 35.84 -10.16 -5.55
C SER A 555 34.94 -8.91 -5.54
N ASN A 556 34.96 -8.20 -4.41
CA ASN A 556 34.72 -6.77 -4.16
C ASN A 556 33.81 -6.01 -5.14
N ILE A 557 32.57 -5.76 -4.73
CA ILE A 557 31.84 -4.56 -5.16
C ILE A 557 32.36 -3.40 -4.29
N ASP A 558 33.37 -2.67 -4.73
CA ASP A 558 33.82 -1.43 -4.06
C ASP A 558 32.80 -0.30 -4.30
N VAL A 559 31.68 -0.30 -3.57
CA VAL A 559 30.74 0.83 -3.57
C VAL A 559 31.28 1.90 -2.62
N ASN A 560 31.85 2.96 -3.19
CA ASN A 560 32.25 4.12 -2.40
C ASN A 560 30.98 4.91 -2.01
N PHE A 561 30.61 4.84 -0.73
CA PHE A 561 29.56 5.69 -0.17
C PHE A 561 30.14 7.07 0.17
N THR A 562 29.41 8.12 -0.19
CA THR A 562 29.69 9.49 0.25
C THR A 562 29.45 9.64 1.75
N ALA A 563 28.44 8.93 2.29
CA ALA A 563 28.16 8.87 3.72
C ALA A 563 27.41 7.59 4.11
N VAL A 564 27.53 7.24 5.39
CA VAL A 564 26.77 6.18 6.05
C VAL A 564 25.95 6.80 7.18
N ALA A 565 24.62 6.79 7.03
CA ALA A 565 23.68 7.32 8.00
C ALA A 565 23.16 6.21 8.90
N LYS A 566 23.45 6.32 10.20
CA LYS A 566 22.91 5.47 11.27
C LYS A 566 21.90 6.22 12.14
N GLN A 567 21.58 7.46 11.80
CA GLN A 567 20.66 8.31 12.54
C GLN A 567 19.88 9.19 11.57
N SER A 568 18.73 9.68 12.02
CA SER A 568 17.90 10.63 11.28
C SER A 568 18.68 11.91 10.94
N PHE A 569 18.42 12.52 9.77
CA PHE A 569 19.12 13.72 9.31
C PHE A 569 18.29 14.57 8.33
N VAL A 570 18.71 15.82 8.12
CA VAL A 570 18.15 16.71 7.09
C VAL A 570 18.96 16.57 5.80
N LEU A 571 18.31 16.25 4.69
CA LEU A 571 18.89 16.38 3.37
C LEU A 571 18.86 17.85 2.97
N GLY A 572 20.03 18.48 2.95
CA GLY A 572 20.09 19.93 2.88
C GLY A 572 19.95 20.53 1.48
N SER A 573 20.13 21.86 1.39
CA SER A 573 19.79 22.62 0.17
C SER A 573 20.66 22.33 -1.04
N TYR A 574 21.87 21.79 -0.84
CA TYR A 574 22.80 21.46 -1.90
C TYR A 574 23.45 20.11 -1.62
N VAL A 575 23.07 19.12 -2.43
CA VAL A 575 23.63 17.77 -2.44
C VAL A 575 23.95 17.42 -3.88
N ASN A 576 25.18 17.03 -4.12
CA ASN A 576 25.76 16.85 -5.43
C ASN A 576 26.52 15.53 -5.49
N ASN A 577 26.24 14.72 -6.52
CA ASN A 577 26.94 13.45 -6.78
C ASN A 577 27.18 12.57 -5.54
N ALA A 578 26.13 12.35 -4.74
CA ALA A 578 26.19 11.66 -3.47
C ALA A 578 25.58 10.25 -3.53
N THR A 579 26.27 9.29 -2.91
CA THR A 579 25.73 7.95 -2.63
C THR A 579 25.68 7.75 -1.12
N ILE A 580 24.49 7.63 -0.54
CA ILE A 580 24.29 7.53 0.90
C ILE A 580 23.83 6.11 1.23
N LEU A 581 24.52 5.43 2.15
CA LEU A 581 24.04 4.21 2.78
C LEU A 581 23.25 4.59 4.03
N VAL A 582 22.00 4.17 4.12
CA VAL A 582 21.18 4.28 5.33
C VAL A 582 21.20 2.91 5.97
N ASP A 583 21.89 2.79 7.10
CA ASP A 583 22.12 1.53 7.78
C ASP A 583 21.10 1.37 8.90
N LEU A 584 19.95 0.75 8.59
CA LEU A 584 18.90 0.48 9.57
C LEU A 584 19.33 -0.61 10.56
N ASP A 585 20.18 -1.56 10.15
CA ASP A 585 20.68 -2.64 11.03
C ASP A 585 21.50 -2.09 12.20
N ASN A 586 22.20 -0.98 11.98
CA ASN A 586 22.98 -0.27 13.00
C ASN A 586 22.41 1.11 13.35
N ALA A 587 21.12 1.34 13.09
CA ALA A 587 20.48 2.60 13.43
C ALA A 587 20.57 2.88 14.94
N VAL A 588 20.70 4.14 15.30
CA VAL A 588 20.68 4.63 16.69
C VAL A 588 19.22 4.81 17.11
N GLU A 589 18.91 4.44 18.35
CA GLU A 589 17.60 4.67 18.95
C GLU A 589 17.22 6.16 18.91
N ASN A 590 16.07 6.49 18.31
CA ASN A 590 15.56 7.85 18.25
C ASN A 590 14.88 8.28 19.56
N ALA A 591 14.44 9.54 19.60
CA ALA A 591 13.64 10.10 20.70
C ALA A 591 12.33 9.31 20.98
N ASP A 592 11.76 8.67 19.96
CA ASP A 592 10.58 7.80 20.08
C ASP A 592 10.90 6.40 20.66
N GLY A 593 12.17 6.07 20.93
CA GLY A 593 12.60 4.76 21.43
C GLY A 593 12.72 3.67 20.36
N ARG A 594 12.73 4.07 19.08
CA ARG A 594 12.75 3.18 17.90
C ARG A 594 13.95 3.43 17.02
N HIS A 595 14.29 2.45 16.20
CA HIS A 595 15.47 2.47 15.32
C HIS A 595 15.15 2.83 13.86
N ASP A 596 14.04 3.53 13.63
CA ASP A 596 13.70 4.06 12.30
C ASP A 596 14.69 5.17 11.89
N ILE A 597 14.84 5.48 10.60
CA ILE A 597 15.62 6.65 10.16
C ILE A 597 14.72 7.59 9.39
N VAL A 598 14.64 8.85 9.84
CA VAL A 598 13.88 9.93 9.19
C VAL A 598 14.83 10.85 8.44
N ILE A 599 14.60 10.98 7.13
CA ILE A 599 15.32 11.87 6.23
C ILE A 599 14.39 13.01 5.84
N ILE A 600 14.67 14.22 6.31
CA ILE A 600 13.87 15.40 5.97
C ILE A 600 14.36 15.98 4.64
N LEU A 601 13.49 15.99 3.63
CA LEU A 601 13.71 16.66 2.35
C LEU A 601 13.47 18.16 2.54
N LYS A 602 14.53 18.93 2.78
CA LYS A 602 14.44 20.36 3.06
C LYS A 602 13.65 21.10 1.97
N ASN A 603 12.85 22.09 2.36
CA ASN A 603 12.07 22.86 1.41
C ASN A 603 13.00 23.64 0.47
N GLN A 604 12.71 23.60 -0.82
CA GLN A 604 13.54 24.13 -1.91
C GLN A 604 14.93 23.49 -1.97
N ALA A 605 15.09 22.28 -1.43
CA ALA A 605 16.30 21.51 -1.66
C ALA A 605 16.45 21.23 -3.15
N SER A 606 17.63 21.55 -3.66
CA SER A 606 18.04 21.25 -5.02
C SER A 606 19.15 20.23 -4.97
N VAL A 607 18.86 19.01 -5.41
CA VAL A 607 19.90 18.00 -5.63
C VAL A 607 20.51 18.25 -7.00
N SER A 608 21.83 18.42 -7.05
CA SER A 608 22.60 18.61 -8.29
C SER A 608 23.18 17.26 -8.73
N ASN A 609 23.13 16.95 -10.03
CA ASN A 609 23.65 15.68 -10.58
C ASN A 609 23.00 14.43 -9.95
N ASN A 610 23.79 13.57 -9.30
CA ASN A 610 23.34 12.26 -8.85
C ASN A 610 23.10 12.22 -7.33
N LEU A 611 21.94 11.73 -6.91
CA LEU A 611 21.73 11.24 -5.55
C LEU A 611 21.26 9.79 -5.61
N THR A 612 21.95 8.92 -4.89
CA THR A 612 21.56 7.52 -4.70
C THR A 612 21.50 7.25 -3.20
N ILE A 613 20.33 6.91 -2.69
CA ILE A 613 20.12 6.49 -1.31
C ILE A 613 19.88 4.98 -1.34
N ILE A 614 20.71 4.24 -0.61
CA ILE A 614 20.64 2.79 -0.49
C ILE A 614 20.30 2.47 0.96
N VAL A 615 19.22 1.74 1.20
CA VAL A 615 18.77 1.38 2.55
C VAL A 615 19.16 -0.06 2.84
N LYS A 616 19.88 -0.30 3.93
CA LYS A 616 20.27 -1.63 4.38
C LYS A 616 19.40 -2.00 5.58
N ASN A 617 18.69 -3.11 5.45
CA ASN A 617 17.77 -3.62 6.45
C ASN A 617 17.73 -5.15 6.36
N ASP A 618 18.83 -5.80 6.76
CA ASP A 618 18.93 -7.26 6.75
C ASP A 618 17.98 -7.88 7.79
N ASN A 619 17.55 -7.10 8.78
CA ASN A 619 16.66 -7.54 9.87
C ASN A 619 15.15 -7.30 9.62
N HIS A 620 14.72 -6.87 8.42
CA HIS A 620 13.31 -6.51 8.17
C HIS A 620 12.30 -7.63 8.52
N ASP A 621 12.71 -8.89 8.38
CA ASP A 621 11.89 -10.08 8.63
C ASP A 621 12.41 -10.99 9.77
N VAL A 622 13.41 -10.55 10.54
CA VAL A 622 13.96 -11.36 11.64
C VAL A 622 13.04 -11.26 12.88
N GLU A 623 12.54 -12.41 13.33
CA GLU A 623 11.63 -12.56 14.49
C GLU A 623 12.17 -11.86 15.76
N GLY A 624 11.30 -11.12 16.47
CA GLY A 624 11.58 -10.50 17.77
C GLY A 624 12.29 -9.13 17.79
N ASP A 625 12.72 -8.59 16.65
CA ASP A 625 13.36 -7.27 16.55
C ASP A 625 12.36 -6.12 16.23
N ASP A 626 12.70 -4.90 16.65
CA ASP A 626 11.95 -3.67 16.35
C ASP A 626 11.92 -3.42 14.83
N ALA A 627 10.76 -3.49 14.17
CA ALA A 627 10.66 -3.43 12.70
C ALA A 627 11.10 -2.07 12.14
N ARG A 628 12.26 -1.97 11.50
CA ARG A 628 12.90 -0.67 11.17
C ARG A 628 12.51 -0.19 9.77
N PHE A 629 12.26 1.11 9.65
CA PHE A 629 11.91 1.74 8.37
C PHE A 629 12.76 2.99 8.08
N CYS A 630 12.94 3.27 6.79
CA CYS A 630 13.51 4.52 6.31
C CYS A 630 12.38 5.43 5.79
N TYR A 631 12.22 6.59 6.41
CA TYR A 631 11.20 7.57 6.05
C TYR A 631 11.82 8.78 5.37
N LEU A 632 11.40 9.08 4.14
CA LEU A 632 11.71 10.33 3.45
C LEU A 632 10.51 11.26 3.58
N VAL A 633 10.68 12.41 4.22
CA VAL A 633 9.55 13.29 4.58
C VAL A 633 9.74 14.68 3.99
N SER A 634 8.71 15.24 3.36
CA SER A 634 8.76 16.62 2.87
C SER A 634 8.85 17.61 4.04
N ASP A 635 9.78 18.57 3.98
CA ASP A 635 9.90 19.64 4.97
C ASP A 635 8.71 20.61 4.88
N SER A 636 7.85 20.52 5.89
CA SER A 636 6.60 21.28 5.97
C SER A 636 6.43 22.00 7.32
N GLY A 637 7.41 21.87 8.20
CA GLY A 637 7.31 22.36 9.57
C GLY A 637 6.51 21.43 10.48
N VAL A 638 6.37 21.85 11.73
CA VAL A 638 5.47 21.23 12.71
C VAL A 638 4.39 22.24 13.11
N GLY A 639 3.18 21.74 13.29
CA GLY A 639 2.03 22.52 13.71
C GLY A 639 0.92 21.64 14.27
N THR A 640 -0.29 22.18 14.33
CA THR A 640 -1.43 21.52 14.96
C THR A 640 -2.25 20.72 13.95
N VAL A 641 -2.53 19.47 14.30
CA VAL A 641 -3.34 18.51 13.53
C VAL A 641 -4.52 18.11 14.40
N TYR A 642 -5.73 18.08 13.82
CA TYR A 642 -6.94 17.67 14.54
C TYR A 642 -7.31 16.24 14.16
N ASN A 643 -7.37 15.36 15.15
CA ASN A 643 -7.84 13.99 14.93
C ASN A 643 -9.36 13.92 15.13
N GLU A 644 -10.12 14.34 14.12
CA GLU A 644 -11.59 14.24 14.18
C GLU A 644 -12.07 12.79 14.32
N TYR A 645 -11.28 11.80 13.88
CA TYR A 645 -11.62 10.37 14.01
C TYR A 645 -11.70 9.91 15.47
N TYR A 646 -10.79 10.39 16.33
CA TYR A 646 -10.82 10.10 17.77
C TYR A 646 -11.91 10.90 18.50
N ASP A 647 -12.08 12.18 18.15
CA ASP A 647 -12.91 13.10 18.94
C ASP A 647 -14.42 13.05 18.59
N SER A 648 -14.79 12.61 17.37
CA SER A 648 -16.17 12.75 16.88
C SER A 648 -17.03 11.48 16.92
N GLY A 649 -16.43 10.29 17.14
CA GLY A 649 -17.13 9.01 17.03
C GLY A 649 -17.78 8.77 15.65
N LYS A 650 -17.31 9.48 14.61
CA LYS A 650 -17.80 9.41 13.23
C LYS A 650 -16.63 9.20 12.27
N THR A 651 -16.94 8.74 11.05
CA THR A 651 -16.01 8.55 9.91
C THR A 651 -15.57 9.88 9.28
N GLN A 652 -15.25 10.90 10.08
CA GLN A 652 -14.87 12.21 9.56
C GLN A 652 -13.40 12.22 9.14
N GLU A 653 -13.16 12.79 7.96
CA GLU A 653 -11.82 13.00 7.39
C GLU A 653 -10.98 13.84 8.34
N SER A 654 -9.68 13.57 8.39
CA SER A 654 -8.82 14.37 9.23
C SER A 654 -8.71 15.81 8.70
N THR A 655 -9.14 16.77 9.51
CA THR A 655 -9.04 18.20 9.20
C THR A 655 -7.71 18.76 9.68
N TYR A 656 -7.08 19.52 8.80
CA TYR A 656 -5.76 20.08 9.01
C TYR A 656 -5.87 21.60 9.27
N ALA A 657 -5.25 22.10 10.34
CA ALA A 657 -5.24 23.53 10.68
C ALA A 657 -4.10 24.23 9.89
N PRO A 658 -4.33 25.35 9.20
CA PRO A 658 -3.47 25.87 8.11
C PRO A 658 -2.12 26.49 8.54
N GLU A 659 -1.49 26.01 9.61
CA GLU A 659 -0.20 26.54 10.10
C GLU A 659 1.02 26.01 9.33
N PHE A 660 0.93 24.91 8.55
CA PHE A 660 2.08 24.32 7.85
C PHE A 660 2.36 24.92 6.46
N ASN A 661 1.38 25.44 5.71
CA ASN A 661 1.65 25.86 4.33
C ASN A 661 0.82 27.05 3.82
N GLY A 662 1.48 27.94 3.08
CA GLY A 662 0.86 28.86 2.11
C GLY A 662 0.14 30.10 2.63
N LYS A 663 -0.26 30.19 3.91
CA LYS A 663 -1.07 31.34 4.39
C LYS A 663 -0.33 32.49 5.09
N ASN A 664 0.99 32.39 5.27
CA ASN A 664 1.83 33.46 5.83
C ASN A 664 3.00 33.89 4.91
N GLY A 665 2.92 33.62 3.60
CA GLY A 665 3.99 33.99 2.63
C GLY A 665 5.16 33.00 2.53
N LYS A 666 5.08 31.83 3.19
CA LYS A 666 6.03 30.71 3.00
C LYS A 666 5.62 29.88 1.78
N ALA A 667 6.60 29.51 0.94
CA ALA A 667 6.39 28.69 -0.26
C ALA A 667 6.07 27.23 0.11
N ALA A 668 5.16 26.60 -0.63
CA ALA A 668 4.84 25.18 -0.47
C ALA A 668 6.09 24.30 -0.60
N PRO A 669 6.15 23.12 0.05
CA PRO A 669 7.31 22.25 0.05
C PRO A 669 7.64 21.85 -1.37
N PHE A 670 8.88 22.12 -1.77
CA PHE A 670 9.31 21.85 -3.13
C PHE A 670 10.63 21.09 -3.08
N PHE A 671 10.63 19.89 -3.66
CA PHE A 671 11.83 19.09 -3.83
C PHE A 671 12.08 18.86 -5.32
N ASN A 672 13.25 19.30 -5.77
CA ASN A 672 13.69 19.10 -7.14
C ASN A 672 15.08 18.46 -7.14
N SER A 673 15.15 17.23 -7.66
CA SER A 673 16.43 16.69 -8.09
C SER A 673 16.62 17.12 -9.54
N ASN A 674 17.70 17.83 -9.85
CA ASN A 674 17.88 18.40 -11.20
C ASN A 674 18.24 17.35 -12.26
N ASN A 675 18.83 16.23 -11.84
CA ASN A 675 19.44 15.26 -12.77
C ASN A 675 19.03 13.81 -12.48
N ARG A 676 19.42 13.21 -11.34
CA ARG A 676 19.12 11.80 -11.02
C ARG A 676 18.85 11.59 -9.53
N PHE A 677 17.76 10.89 -9.19
CA PHE A 677 17.43 10.46 -7.83
C PHE A 677 17.20 8.94 -7.82
N ASN A 678 17.94 8.18 -7.02
CA ASN A 678 17.67 6.75 -6.82
C ASN A 678 17.47 6.41 -5.37
N LEU A 679 16.51 5.55 -5.12
CA LEU A 679 16.13 5.11 -3.79
C LEU A 679 15.83 3.62 -3.86
N GLN A 680 16.55 2.79 -3.13
CA GLN A 680 16.37 1.33 -3.21
C GLN A 680 16.95 0.60 -2.01
N GLU A 681 16.47 -0.61 -1.79
CA GLU A 681 17.04 -1.51 -0.79
C GLU A 681 18.42 -2.00 -1.23
N TYR A 682 19.27 -2.30 -0.25
CA TYR A 682 20.65 -2.73 -0.45
C TYR A 682 20.72 -4.04 -1.25
N SER A 683 19.86 -5.00 -0.91
CA SER A 683 19.79 -6.28 -1.61
C SER A 683 19.33 -6.08 -3.06
N THR A 684 18.27 -5.31 -3.30
CA THR A 684 17.83 -4.98 -4.65
C THR A 684 18.93 -4.28 -5.47
N TYR A 685 19.66 -3.34 -4.87
CA TYR A 685 20.80 -2.69 -5.52
C TYR A 685 21.88 -3.69 -5.94
N ARG A 686 22.24 -4.61 -5.05
CA ARG A 686 23.24 -5.66 -5.30
C ARG A 686 22.81 -6.56 -6.46
N GLU A 687 21.57 -7.00 -6.47
CA GLU A 687 21.08 -7.99 -7.44
C GLU A 687 20.91 -7.35 -8.83
N VAL A 688 20.44 -6.10 -8.89
CA VAL A 688 20.46 -5.31 -10.13
C VAL A 688 21.89 -5.14 -10.66
N TYR A 689 22.87 -4.91 -9.78
CA TYR A 689 24.28 -4.79 -10.18
C TYR A 689 24.84 -6.10 -10.73
N LEU A 690 24.46 -7.24 -10.16
CA LEU A 690 24.82 -8.57 -10.67
C LEU A 690 24.15 -8.91 -12.00
N GLY A 691 23.19 -8.09 -12.45
CA GLY A 691 22.41 -8.36 -13.65
C GLY A 691 21.41 -9.49 -13.44
N HIS A 692 20.98 -9.72 -12.20
CA HIS A 692 19.81 -10.55 -11.92
C HIS A 692 18.55 -9.72 -12.19
N GLY A 693 17.46 -10.38 -12.59
CA GLY A 693 16.19 -9.66 -12.63
C GLY A 693 15.41 -9.81 -11.34
N LEU A 694 14.37 -9.00 -11.23
CA LEU A 694 13.62 -8.74 -10.01
C LEU A 694 12.21 -9.31 -10.11
N ASP A 695 11.78 -9.97 -9.05
CA ASP A 695 10.43 -10.46 -8.86
C ASP A 695 9.75 -9.71 -7.70
N PRO A 696 8.67 -8.94 -7.95
CA PRO A 696 7.91 -8.26 -6.90
C PRO A 696 6.92 -9.16 -6.14
N THR A 697 6.85 -10.46 -6.46
CA THR A 697 5.80 -11.39 -5.98
C THR A 697 6.27 -12.64 -5.25
N ASP A 698 7.53 -12.71 -4.82
CA ASP A 698 8.18 -13.88 -4.23
C ASP A 698 8.80 -14.87 -5.25
N ARG A 699 10.05 -15.28 -5.00
CA ARG A 699 10.92 -16.10 -5.87
C ARG A 699 10.45 -17.53 -6.03
N ASP A 700 9.56 -18.03 -5.17
CA ASP A 700 9.06 -19.40 -5.26
C ASP A 700 8.30 -19.70 -6.58
N TYR A 701 7.98 -18.67 -7.38
CA TYR A 701 7.43 -18.78 -8.72
C TYR A 701 8.48 -18.74 -9.84
N SER A 702 9.78 -18.61 -9.55
CA SER A 702 10.84 -18.66 -10.56
C SER A 702 11.85 -19.75 -10.22
N SER A 703 11.92 -20.78 -11.06
CA SER A 703 12.99 -21.79 -10.98
C SER A 703 14.36 -21.26 -11.44
N ASP A 704 14.44 -20.00 -11.89
CA ASP A 704 15.68 -19.40 -12.40
C ASP A 704 16.49 -18.79 -11.24
N PRO A 705 17.71 -19.29 -10.98
CA PRO A 705 18.55 -18.77 -9.91
C PRO A 705 18.96 -17.31 -10.10
N ASN A 706 18.80 -16.73 -11.30
CA ASN A 706 19.09 -15.34 -11.63
C ASN A 706 17.89 -14.39 -11.41
N VAL A 707 16.84 -14.86 -10.76
CA VAL A 707 15.69 -14.05 -10.34
C VAL A 707 15.74 -13.86 -8.84
N TYR A 708 15.73 -12.59 -8.44
CA TYR A 708 15.78 -12.15 -7.06
C TYR A 708 14.39 -11.75 -6.58
N ASP A 709 13.96 -12.32 -5.46
CA ASP A 709 12.77 -11.87 -4.75
C ASP A 709 13.03 -10.50 -4.12
N MET A 710 12.15 -9.56 -4.37
CA MET A 710 12.23 -8.26 -3.72
C MET A 710 11.66 -8.32 -2.31
N PRO A 711 12.41 -7.85 -1.30
CA PRO A 711 11.88 -7.77 0.05
C PRO A 711 10.69 -6.82 0.12
N HIS A 712 9.85 -7.01 1.14
CA HIS A 712 8.82 -6.03 1.49
C HIS A 712 9.44 -4.63 1.62
N GLY A 713 8.77 -3.61 1.08
CA GLY A 713 9.32 -2.26 1.09
C GLY A 713 9.52 -1.72 2.51
N SER A 714 10.78 -1.41 2.89
CA SER A 714 11.11 -0.73 4.15
C SER A 714 11.31 0.79 3.98
N ILE A 715 11.20 1.26 2.74
CA ILE A 715 11.36 2.67 2.38
C ILE A 715 9.99 3.32 2.12
N ILE A 716 9.72 4.40 2.85
CA ILE A 716 8.44 5.12 2.81
C ILE A 716 8.71 6.60 2.54
N MET A 717 8.00 7.18 1.58
CA MET A 717 8.03 8.61 1.31
C MET A 717 6.70 9.26 1.73
N LEU A 718 6.76 10.25 2.63
CA LEU A 718 5.61 11.00 3.13
C LEU A 718 5.66 12.43 2.57
N LEU A 719 4.72 12.77 1.70
CA LEU A 719 4.63 14.08 1.06
C LEU A 719 3.41 14.84 1.58
N THR A 720 3.66 15.92 2.30
CA THR A 720 2.62 16.77 2.90
C THR A 720 1.81 17.58 1.87
N GLU A 721 0.74 18.21 2.34
CA GLU A 721 -0.19 19.00 1.57
C GLU A 721 0.51 20.07 0.72
N ASP A 722 0.16 20.07 -0.57
CA ASP A 722 0.72 20.89 -1.65
C ASP A 722 2.23 20.70 -1.91
N ALA A 723 2.88 19.74 -1.25
CA ALA A 723 4.26 19.40 -1.55
C ALA A 723 4.39 18.99 -3.03
N THR A 724 5.46 19.41 -3.68
CA THR A 724 5.77 19.02 -5.06
C THR A 724 7.11 18.30 -5.09
N PHE A 725 7.09 17.05 -5.54
CA PHE A 725 8.29 16.26 -5.79
C PHE A 725 8.50 16.09 -7.30
N ILE A 726 9.67 16.48 -7.79
CA ILE A 726 10.06 16.28 -9.19
C ILE A 726 11.14 15.20 -9.24
N ALA A 727 10.84 14.09 -9.93
CA ALA A 727 11.80 13.04 -10.23
C ALA A 727 12.36 13.24 -11.67
N PRO A 728 13.65 13.63 -11.79
CA PRO A 728 14.32 13.98 -13.06
C PRO A 728 14.79 12.75 -13.83
N GLN A 729 15.60 12.94 -14.89
CA GLN A 729 16.19 11.89 -15.73
C GLN A 729 16.82 10.71 -14.95
N ASP A 730 16.74 9.49 -15.51
CA ASP A 730 17.32 8.26 -14.94
C ASP A 730 16.98 7.97 -13.45
N THR A 731 15.79 8.40 -13.01
CA THR A 731 15.30 8.21 -11.64
C THR A 731 14.55 6.90 -11.50
N TYR A 732 14.91 6.13 -10.47
CA TYR A 732 14.23 4.89 -10.10
C TYR A 732 14.09 4.83 -8.57
N MET A 733 12.92 4.43 -8.08
CA MET A 733 12.63 4.35 -6.66
C MET A 733 11.92 3.05 -6.30
N GLN A 734 12.48 2.28 -5.38
CA GLN A 734 11.79 1.22 -4.65
C GLN A 734 11.31 1.80 -3.32
N CYS A 735 10.07 2.27 -3.29
CA CYS A 735 9.48 2.86 -2.09
C CYS A 735 7.95 2.95 -2.21
N CYS A 736 7.28 3.10 -1.06
CA CYS A 736 5.89 3.52 -1.04
C CYS A 736 5.80 5.04 -0.94
N ILE A 737 5.19 5.70 -1.91
CA ILE A 737 4.93 7.14 -1.91
C ILE A 737 3.52 7.39 -1.39
N TYR A 738 3.42 8.08 -0.26
CA TYR A 738 2.17 8.47 0.37
C TYR A 738 2.08 9.99 0.45
N GLY A 739 1.30 10.57 -0.46
CA GLY A 739 1.11 12.01 -0.59
C GLY A 739 -0.27 12.36 -1.16
N PRO A 740 -1.38 11.93 -0.54
CA PRO A 740 -2.75 12.16 -1.03
C PRO A 740 -3.11 13.63 -1.33
N ARG A 741 -2.36 14.59 -0.77
CA ARG A 741 -2.52 16.04 -1.04
C ARG A 741 -1.29 16.67 -1.71
N ALA A 742 -0.36 15.86 -2.19
CA ALA A 742 0.89 16.27 -2.81
C ALA A 742 0.87 16.08 -4.33
N ASN A 743 1.70 16.85 -5.02
CA ASN A 743 1.94 16.78 -6.45
C ASN A 743 3.22 16.00 -6.71
N PHE A 744 3.20 15.13 -7.70
CA PHE A 744 4.33 14.32 -8.08
C PHE A 744 4.54 14.39 -9.59
N LYS A 745 5.75 14.75 -10.02
CA LYS A 745 6.10 14.97 -11.42
C LYS A 745 7.24 14.08 -11.87
N TRP A 746 7.05 13.42 -13.01
CA TRP A 746 8.07 12.68 -13.73
C TRP A 746 8.49 13.34 -15.03
N GLU A 747 9.81 13.44 -15.17
CA GLU A 747 10.46 14.02 -16.33
C GLU A 747 11.34 13.02 -17.10
N ASN A 748 11.23 11.70 -16.81
CA ASN A 748 12.14 10.65 -17.31
C ASN A 748 11.44 9.37 -17.76
N ASP A 749 12.16 8.48 -18.46
CA ASP A 749 11.69 7.17 -18.97
C ASP A 749 11.95 6.00 -18.00
N GLY A 750 12.27 6.26 -16.74
CA GLY A 750 12.68 5.25 -15.77
C GLY A 750 14.05 4.65 -16.09
N LYS A 751 14.38 3.54 -15.42
CA LYS A 751 15.56 2.71 -15.75
C LYS A 751 15.13 1.42 -16.41
N GLN A 752 15.92 0.94 -17.38
CA GLN A 752 15.77 -0.40 -17.91
C GLN A 752 16.20 -1.43 -16.87
N LEU A 753 15.24 -1.94 -16.11
CA LEU A 753 15.43 -3.03 -15.14
C LEU A 753 14.86 -4.32 -15.71
N MET A 754 15.53 -5.44 -15.46
CA MET A 754 14.93 -6.74 -15.72
C MET A 754 13.93 -7.00 -14.60
N ILE A 755 12.69 -6.63 -14.84
CA ILE A 755 11.58 -7.05 -13.99
C ILE A 755 11.03 -8.31 -14.64
N TYR A 756 10.62 -9.31 -13.86
CA TYR A 756 10.00 -10.53 -14.35
C TYR A 756 8.46 -10.46 -14.22
N PRO A 757 7.73 -9.82 -15.16
CA PRO A 757 6.27 -9.78 -15.16
C PRO A 757 5.64 -10.98 -15.88
N THR A 758 6.37 -11.93 -16.46
CA THR A 758 5.76 -12.97 -17.30
C THR A 758 6.67 -14.19 -17.45
N TYR A 759 6.16 -15.38 -17.14
CA TYR A 759 6.70 -16.66 -17.60
C TYR A 759 6.78 -16.79 -19.15
N ALA A 760 6.24 -15.82 -19.90
CA ALA A 760 5.97 -15.95 -21.33
C ALA A 760 6.91 -15.19 -22.28
N ASP A 761 7.67 -14.19 -21.81
CA ASP A 761 8.48 -13.32 -22.69
C ASP A 761 9.94 -13.20 -22.18
N ASP A 762 10.79 -14.17 -22.50
CA ASP A 762 12.27 -14.12 -22.59
C ASP A 762 13.03 -13.02 -21.78
N GLY A 763 12.73 -12.83 -20.49
CA GLY A 763 13.49 -11.94 -19.60
C GLY A 763 13.59 -10.47 -20.05
N ASN A 764 12.53 -9.91 -20.64
CA ASN A 764 12.57 -8.54 -21.18
C ASN A 764 12.80 -7.46 -20.11
N LYS A 765 13.67 -6.49 -20.42
CA LYS A 765 13.88 -5.28 -19.60
C LYS A 765 12.66 -4.35 -19.68
N VAL A 766 12.15 -3.94 -18.53
CA VAL A 766 11.05 -2.97 -18.38
C VAL A 766 11.61 -1.62 -17.90
N MET A 767 11.17 -0.55 -18.55
CA MET A 767 11.48 0.84 -18.17
C MET A 767 10.74 1.21 -16.87
N THR A 768 11.38 0.98 -15.72
CA THR A 768 10.76 1.05 -14.38
C THR A 768 11.14 2.32 -13.65
N ASN A 769 10.14 3.02 -13.11
CA ASN A 769 10.33 4.23 -12.32
C ASN A 769 10.04 4.00 -10.83
N ILE A 770 8.95 3.28 -10.51
CA ILE A 770 8.60 2.90 -9.14
C ILE A 770 8.44 1.40 -9.03
N ILE A 771 9.04 0.83 -7.99
CA ILE A 771 8.65 -0.45 -7.40
C ILE A 771 8.02 -0.17 -6.04
N GLY A 772 6.71 -0.36 -5.92
CA GLY A 772 5.93 0.00 -4.73
C GLY A 772 4.56 0.59 -5.08
N SER A 773 3.97 1.31 -4.12
CA SER A 773 2.70 2.01 -4.30
C SER A 773 2.92 3.51 -4.42
N CYS A 774 2.16 4.19 -5.28
CA CYS A 774 2.22 5.63 -5.47
C CYS A 774 0.84 6.27 -5.28
N ILE A 775 0.66 6.97 -4.16
CA ILE A 775 -0.58 7.64 -3.78
C ILE A 775 -0.35 9.15 -3.79
N VAL A 776 -0.97 9.88 -4.71
CA VAL A 776 -0.74 11.32 -4.87
C VAL A 776 -2.01 12.09 -5.26
N LYS A 777 -2.03 13.41 -5.05
CA LYS A 777 -3.12 14.27 -5.55
C LYS A 777 -3.04 14.40 -7.07
N ASN A 778 -1.87 14.78 -7.57
CA ASN A 778 -1.60 14.93 -8.99
C ASN A 778 -0.37 14.12 -9.38
N PHE A 779 -0.56 13.22 -10.34
CA PHE A 779 0.53 12.48 -10.97
C PHE A 779 0.77 13.06 -12.37
N MET A 780 1.95 13.64 -12.60
CA MET A 780 2.30 14.32 -13.85
C MET A 780 3.44 13.59 -14.55
N THR A 781 3.37 13.40 -15.86
CA THR A 781 4.45 12.78 -16.66
C THR A 781 4.81 13.63 -17.88
N SER A 782 6.06 13.54 -18.35
CA SER A 782 6.53 14.22 -19.56
C SER A 782 6.68 13.25 -20.75
N ASN A 783 5.60 12.83 -21.42
CA ASN A 783 5.62 12.02 -22.68
C ASN A 783 6.51 10.74 -22.69
N ASN A 784 6.97 10.27 -21.54
CA ASN A 784 7.98 9.23 -21.40
C ASN A 784 7.33 7.88 -21.06
N ASN A 785 7.96 6.76 -21.42
CA ASN A 785 7.49 5.40 -21.12
C ASN A 785 7.71 5.09 -19.64
N ASN A 786 6.76 5.48 -18.80
CA ASN A 786 6.85 5.33 -17.36
C ASN A 786 6.25 4.00 -16.92
N THR A 787 6.90 3.27 -16.01
CA THR A 787 6.32 2.06 -15.40
C THR A 787 6.31 2.12 -13.89
N VAL A 788 5.16 1.74 -13.31
CA VAL A 788 4.98 1.47 -11.89
C VAL A 788 4.72 -0.01 -11.72
N VAL A 789 5.52 -0.66 -10.89
CA VAL A 789 5.39 -2.07 -10.54
C VAL A 789 4.99 -2.15 -9.09
N TYR A 790 3.86 -2.81 -8.80
CA TYR A 790 3.40 -3.02 -7.44
C TYR A 790 4.37 -3.90 -6.69
N ASN A 791 4.84 -3.42 -5.54
CA ASN A 791 5.43 -4.24 -4.50
C ASN A 791 4.61 -3.97 -3.22
N PRO A 792 4.05 -5.01 -2.57
CA PRO A 792 3.32 -4.83 -1.33
C PRO A 792 4.17 -4.13 -0.26
N VAL A 793 3.52 -3.22 0.47
CA VAL A 793 4.14 -2.58 1.64
C VAL A 793 4.06 -3.56 2.81
N SER A 794 5.11 -3.60 3.64
CA SER A 794 5.10 -4.38 4.87
C SER A 794 3.84 -4.09 5.70
N SER A 795 3.19 -5.13 6.22
CA SER A 795 2.04 -5.00 7.12
C SER A 795 2.39 -4.25 8.42
N LYS A 796 3.68 -4.16 8.76
CA LYS A 796 4.21 -3.40 9.89
C LYS A 796 4.39 -1.90 9.60
N SER A 797 4.14 -1.45 8.36
CA SER A 797 4.25 -0.05 7.94
C SER A 797 3.07 0.81 8.39
N MET A 798 3.37 2.07 8.75
CA MET A 798 2.38 3.09 9.06
C MET A 798 1.47 3.45 7.86
N VAL A 799 1.91 3.25 6.61
CA VAL A 799 1.11 3.58 5.42
C VAL A 799 -0.11 2.66 5.30
N THR A 800 0.01 1.42 5.76
CA THR A 800 -1.10 0.45 5.83
C THR A 800 -2.24 0.93 6.73
N VAL A 801 -1.96 1.83 7.68
CA VAL A 801 -2.93 2.43 8.61
C VAL A 801 -3.67 3.63 7.98
N ALA A 802 -3.12 4.26 6.95
CA ALA A 802 -3.57 5.55 6.41
C ALA A 802 -4.94 5.49 5.72
N HIS A 803 -5.23 4.39 5.02
CA HIS A 803 -6.54 4.10 4.42
C HIS A 803 -7.54 3.54 5.42
N GLY A 804 -7.16 3.36 6.70
CA GLY A 804 -7.99 2.79 7.76
C GLY A 804 -8.76 1.56 7.30
N PHE A 805 -8.15 0.39 7.47
CA PHE A 805 -8.74 -0.94 7.28
C PHE A 805 -10.26 -0.92 7.09
N GLY A 806 -10.72 -1.11 5.85
CA GLY A 806 -12.14 -1.26 5.56
C GLY A 806 -12.76 -2.23 6.57
N ASP A 807 -13.76 -1.73 7.29
CA ASP A 807 -14.48 -2.34 8.41
C ASP A 807 -13.65 -2.59 9.71
N SER A 808 -13.33 -1.48 10.38
CA SER A 808 -13.28 -1.33 11.86
C SER A 808 -12.49 -2.38 12.68
N VAL A 809 -11.23 -2.69 12.33
CA VAL A 809 -10.39 -3.77 12.90
C VAL A 809 -10.90 -5.18 12.56
N ILE A 810 -10.60 -5.73 11.39
CA ILE A 810 -10.85 -7.14 11.05
C ILE A 810 -9.58 -7.98 11.27
N ASP A 811 -9.33 -8.67 12.37
CA ASP A 811 -9.65 -8.47 13.79
C ASP A 811 -8.30 -8.53 14.54
N LYS A 812 -7.44 -7.52 14.27
CA LYS A 812 -6.01 -7.42 14.65
C LYS A 812 -5.16 -8.57 14.06
N THR A 813 -4.74 -8.42 12.82
CA THR A 813 -4.02 -9.41 12.00
C THR A 813 -2.53 -9.62 12.30
N PHE A 814 -1.94 -8.91 13.27
CA PHE A 814 -0.93 -9.37 14.22
C PHE A 814 -0.51 -8.19 15.11
N THR A 815 -0.93 -8.21 16.37
CA THR A 815 -0.50 -7.23 17.37
C THR A 815 -0.01 -8.00 18.58
N LEU A 816 1.28 -7.91 18.88
CA LEU A 816 1.89 -8.47 20.09
C LEU A 816 1.74 -7.44 21.21
N ASP A 817 0.80 -7.68 22.12
CA ASP A 817 0.58 -6.82 23.28
C ASP A 817 1.23 -7.45 24.53
N LYS A 818 2.13 -6.72 25.19
CA LYS A 818 2.61 -7.06 26.52
C LYS A 818 1.53 -6.73 27.55
N TYR A 819 0.99 -7.75 28.22
CA TYR A 819 0.07 -7.54 29.34
C TYR A 819 0.86 -7.49 30.64
N ASN A 820 1.05 -6.28 31.18
CA ASN A 820 1.47 -6.15 32.58
C ASN A 820 0.31 -6.64 33.46
N ASN A 821 0.56 -7.67 34.27
CA ASN A 821 -0.39 -8.06 35.32
C ASN A 821 -0.60 -6.87 36.26
N PHE A 822 -1.84 -6.63 36.67
CA PHE A 822 -2.15 -5.82 37.86
C PHE A 822 -1.47 -6.38 39.10
#